data_AF-A0A7K3MSW0-F1
#
_entry.id   AF-A0A7K3MSW0-F1
#
_cell.length_a   1.000
_cell.length_b   1.000
_cell.length_c   1.000
_cell.angle_alpha   90.00
_cell.angle_beta   90.00
_cell.angle_gamma   90.00
#
_symmetry.space_group_name_H-M   'P 1'
#
loop_
_entity.id
_entity.type
_entity.pdbx_description
1 polymer ?
#
loop_
_entity_poly.entity_id
_entity_poly.type
_entity_poly.pdbx_seq_one_letter_code
_entity_poly.pdbx_strand_id
1 'polypeptide(L)'
;MKTLVLAKLFFLGIIVLGSISIKAQTTKRPNILIILADDMGHGDLSINGGKTPTPNIDRIISEGVRFSNFMTNPVCSPTRAGLLTGLNPLLTGAGPNTDGNLDAKITNFGNYFQKEGYKTGLFGKWHNSPNPTPDKKAKTINEYGFDRFVGFYAGAVDYYSKGSTGWFHDDKLVENELDYSTDLISKYAIDFMDKSTHENNPFLCYVPFNAVHGPHVVKEELLKRVPAEIMNKVKNKKSYDFYRKAVINMPEWRNYNAEKYKDASWKLKQDKLEPEEMAMLYSAVITSFDDNVGLLMDYLKKNNLLENTIVLFFSDNGGTEYAGNNAPFRGFKHSLYEGGIHSAAAMIIPKTILTNTKKNVPEMCGYLDIFPTLAELTNCSQKLPKNLDGISLVNLIKGTAKPQTDRYYYWIWRDHDVLRSDKWKLFRYQDKVELYNMVNDIGETKNVAASNPLVIKELLKQIEKEAKKSGVANVHLPLDIKNAKPKAKGKILAIDVSSDDDLKKQTIKILKNDFTVLADYYLEYDIKVDPKSEMSFCYFSPIKGANSIYNDKMGVDQTNNLLQSPTEFNDKWKHIAVGLGSFSPLNFSDLGLTFKFKKPGKTTVYLDNIRIKNMKGEVVYELFIDEVDKDKIVSRKATVINK
;
A
#
# COMPACT_ATOMS: atom_id res chain seq x y z
N MET A 1 -100.16 -27.71 1.76
CA MET A 1 -99.50 -27.74 3.09
C MET A 1 -98.65 -29.00 3.16
N LYS A 2 -97.34 -28.81 3.36
CA LYS A 2 -96.32 -29.81 3.78
C LYS A 2 -96.05 -31.02 2.86
N THR A 3 -94.98 -30.87 2.08
CA THR A 3 -94.30 -31.92 1.30
C THR A 3 -93.24 -32.59 2.16
N LEU A 4 -93.31 -33.92 2.22
CA LEU A 4 -92.24 -34.82 2.65
C LEU A 4 -92.11 -35.85 1.53
N VAL A 5 -90.90 -36.20 1.09
CA VAL A 5 -90.52 -37.52 0.51
C VAL A 5 -89.10 -37.47 -0.12
N LEU A 6 -88.25 -38.33 0.46
CA LEU A 6 -87.22 -39.21 -0.13
C LEU A 6 -85.89 -38.72 -0.78
N ALA A 7 -84.85 -39.42 -0.32
CA ALA A 7 -83.87 -40.23 -1.08
C ALA A 7 -82.46 -39.68 -1.37
N LYS A 8 -81.49 -40.52 -0.94
CA LYS A 8 -80.06 -40.54 -1.21
C LYS A 8 -79.75 -40.66 -2.71
N LEU A 9 -78.74 -39.94 -3.21
CA LEU A 9 -77.74 -40.40 -4.19
C LEU A 9 -76.67 -39.32 -4.47
N PHE A 10 -75.40 -39.71 -4.30
CA PHE A 10 -74.24 -39.36 -5.12
C PHE A 10 -74.03 -37.90 -5.59
N PHE A 11 -72.99 -37.23 -5.07
CA PHE A 11 -71.76 -37.01 -5.85
C PHE A 11 -70.58 -36.64 -4.94
N LEU A 12 -69.61 -37.54 -4.91
CA LEU A 12 -68.28 -37.38 -4.34
C LEU A 12 -67.48 -36.43 -5.24
N GLY A 13 -67.54 -35.13 -4.98
CA GLY A 13 -66.70 -34.12 -5.64
C GLY A 13 -65.34 -34.03 -4.96
N ILE A 14 -64.38 -34.81 -5.47
CA ILE A 14 -62.96 -34.69 -5.14
C ILE A 14 -62.50 -33.28 -5.53
N ILE A 15 -62.37 -32.39 -4.55
CA ILE A 15 -61.60 -31.15 -4.71
C ILE A 15 -60.13 -31.53 -4.51
N VAL A 16 -59.45 -31.87 -5.61
CA VAL A 16 -57.99 -31.84 -5.67
C VAL A 16 -57.59 -30.36 -5.64
N LEU A 17 -57.47 -29.80 -4.43
CA LEU A 17 -56.66 -28.60 -4.21
C LEU A 17 -55.22 -29.03 -4.42
N GLY A 18 -54.75 -28.93 -5.66
CA GLY A 18 -53.35 -28.99 -5.98
C GLY A 18 -52.64 -27.88 -5.23
N SER A 19 -52.04 -28.22 -4.09
CA SER A 19 -51.06 -27.39 -3.41
C SER A 19 -49.89 -27.23 -4.36
N ILE A 20 -49.94 -26.19 -5.20
CA ILE A 20 -48.76 -25.68 -5.87
C ILE A 20 -47.92 -25.07 -4.74
N SER A 21 -47.10 -25.92 -4.11
CA SER A 21 -45.95 -25.46 -3.34
C SER A 21 -45.08 -24.73 -4.34
N ILE A 22 -45.26 -23.41 -4.43
CA ILE A 22 -44.23 -22.50 -4.90
C ILE A 22 -43.08 -22.75 -3.93
N LYS A 23 -42.15 -23.63 -4.31
CA LYS A 23 -40.84 -23.66 -3.66
C LYS A 23 -40.31 -22.24 -3.85
N ALA A 24 -40.35 -21.45 -2.78
CA ALA A 24 -39.56 -20.24 -2.71
C ALA A 24 -38.15 -20.67 -3.09
N GLN A 25 -37.70 -20.25 -4.28
CA GLN A 25 -36.35 -20.52 -4.73
C GLN A 25 -35.48 -19.76 -3.74
N THR A 26 -34.89 -20.48 -2.79
CA THR A 26 -33.94 -19.92 -1.85
C THR A 26 -32.87 -19.29 -2.72
N THR A 27 -32.84 -17.95 -2.77
CA THR A 27 -31.89 -17.22 -3.59
C THR A 27 -30.50 -17.64 -3.13
N LYS A 28 -29.79 -18.40 -3.97
CA LYS A 28 -28.45 -18.89 -3.66
C LYS A 28 -27.60 -17.67 -3.34
N ARG A 29 -26.87 -17.71 -2.22
CA ARG A 29 -25.96 -16.60 -1.88
C ARG A 29 -24.95 -16.43 -3.02
N PRO A 30 -24.65 -15.19 -3.41
CA PRO A 30 -23.74 -14.96 -4.52
C PRO A 30 -22.32 -15.37 -4.15
N ASN A 31 -21.55 -15.82 -5.13
CA ASN A 31 -20.11 -15.98 -4.98
C ASN A 31 -19.43 -14.62 -5.18
N ILE A 32 -18.18 -14.53 -4.74
CA ILE A 32 -17.33 -13.35 -4.90
C ILE A 32 -16.00 -13.79 -5.52
N LEU A 33 -15.61 -13.16 -6.62
CA LEU A 33 -14.28 -13.26 -7.22
C LEU A 33 -13.65 -11.87 -7.27
N ILE A 34 -12.51 -11.69 -6.60
CA ILE A 34 -11.73 -10.45 -6.64
C ILE A 34 -10.43 -10.74 -7.37
N ILE A 35 -10.26 -10.13 -8.54
CA ILE A 35 -9.04 -10.20 -9.36
C ILE A 35 -8.28 -8.90 -9.12
N LEU A 36 -7.08 -9.01 -8.56
CA LEU A 36 -6.24 -7.84 -8.27
C LEU A 36 -4.92 -7.95 -9.03
N ALA A 37 -4.66 -6.98 -9.91
CA ALA A 37 -3.37 -6.80 -10.57
C ALA A 37 -2.37 -6.09 -9.64
N ASP A 38 -1.08 -6.26 -9.92
CA ASP A 38 0.04 -5.67 -9.19
C ASP A 38 0.85 -4.79 -10.17
N ASP A 39 0.93 -3.49 -9.91
CA ASP A 39 1.63 -2.51 -10.77
C ASP A 39 1.08 -2.36 -12.20
N MET A 40 -0.20 -2.65 -12.46
CA MET A 40 -0.81 -2.38 -13.77
C MET A 40 -1.28 -0.93 -13.86
N GLY A 41 -0.78 -0.19 -14.85
CA GLY A 41 -1.18 1.19 -15.12
C GLY A 41 -2.52 1.29 -15.84
N HIS A 42 -3.22 2.41 -15.66
CA HIS A 42 -4.52 2.65 -16.29
C HIS A 42 -4.47 2.57 -17.82
N GLY A 43 -3.41 3.12 -18.42
CA GLY A 43 -3.18 3.16 -19.86
C GLY A 43 -2.55 1.89 -20.42
N ASP A 44 -2.31 0.85 -19.61
CA ASP A 44 -1.81 -0.44 -20.11
C ASP A 44 -2.92 -1.24 -20.81
N LEU A 45 -4.17 -1.01 -20.42
CA LEU A 45 -5.33 -1.71 -20.95
C LEU A 45 -5.70 -1.22 -22.35
N SER A 46 -6.02 -2.16 -23.26
CA SER A 46 -6.40 -1.80 -24.63
C SER A 46 -7.67 -0.93 -24.69
N ILE A 47 -8.64 -1.14 -23.80
CA ILE A 47 -9.84 -0.29 -23.70
C ILE A 47 -9.54 1.17 -23.31
N ASN A 48 -8.36 1.44 -22.74
CA ASN A 48 -7.88 2.78 -22.38
C ASN A 48 -6.80 3.29 -23.35
N GLY A 49 -6.62 2.65 -24.51
CA GLY A 49 -5.65 3.04 -25.53
C GLY A 49 -4.27 2.40 -25.39
N GLY A 50 -4.12 1.44 -24.46
CA GLY A 50 -2.93 0.62 -24.34
C GLY A 50 -2.66 -0.20 -25.60
N LYS A 51 -1.39 -0.46 -25.88
CA LYS A 51 -0.97 -1.16 -27.10
C LYS A 51 -1.06 -2.67 -26.98
N THR A 52 -0.94 -3.20 -25.76
CA THR A 52 -1.08 -4.62 -25.48
C THR A 52 -2.56 -5.00 -25.45
N PRO A 53 -3.02 -5.98 -26.25
CA PRO A 53 -4.39 -6.45 -26.20
C PRO A 53 -4.72 -7.06 -24.83
N THR A 54 -5.82 -6.61 -24.22
CA THR A 54 -6.37 -7.14 -22.96
C THR A 54 -7.85 -7.51 -23.10
N PRO A 55 -8.22 -8.39 -24.05
CA PRO A 55 -9.63 -8.66 -24.37
C PRO A 55 -10.45 -9.22 -23.21
N ASN A 56 -9.85 -9.97 -22.28
CA ASN A 56 -10.58 -10.56 -21.16
C ASN A 56 -10.85 -9.54 -20.05
N ILE A 57 -9.87 -8.67 -19.75
CA ILE A 57 -10.05 -7.57 -18.81
C ILE A 57 -11.00 -6.51 -19.40
N ASP A 58 -10.83 -6.16 -20.68
CA ASP A 58 -11.71 -5.24 -21.40
C ASP A 58 -13.16 -5.73 -21.39
N ARG A 59 -13.35 -7.06 -21.44
CA ARG A 59 -14.66 -7.69 -21.30
C ARG A 59 -15.26 -7.46 -19.91
N ILE A 60 -14.49 -7.63 -18.82
CA ILE A 60 -14.99 -7.33 -17.46
C ILE A 60 -15.41 -5.86 -17.36
N ILE A 61 -14.62 -4.95 -17.91
CA ILE A 61 -14.88 -3.51 -17.88
C ILE A 61 -16.11 -3.13 -18.70
N SER A 62 -16.31 -3.77 -19.86
CA SER A 62 -17.42 -3.46 -20.78
C SER A 62 -18.75 -4.12 -20.39
N GLU A 63 -18.72 -5.31 -19.80
CA GLU A 63 -19.91 -6.04 -19.33
C GLU A 63 -20.34 -5.59 -17.92
N GLY A 64 -19.40 -5.10 -17.10
CA GLY A 64 -19.64 -4.67 -15.73
C GLY A 64 -19.97 -3.19 -15.55
N VAL A 65 -20.03 -2.77 -14.29
CA VAL A 65 -20.08 -1.38 -13.87
C VAL A 65 -18.65 -0.86 -13.83
N ARG A 66 -18.31 0.08 -14.73
CA ARG A 66 -16.99 0.75 -14.74
C ARG A 66 -16.94 1.84 -13.67
N PHE A 67 -15.87 1.87 -12.89
CA PHE A 67 -15.55 2.98 -11.99
C PHE A 67 -14.46 3.84 -12.63
N SER A 68 -14.83 5.04 -13.10
CA SER A 68 -13.90 5.89 -13.87
C SER A 68 -13.00 6.77 -12.99
N ASN A 69 -13.25 6.80 -11.68
CA ASN A 69 -12.49 7.59 -10.71
C ASN A 69 -12.22 6.73 -9.46
N PHE A 70 -11.54 5.59 -9.66
CA PHE A 70 -11.29 4.59 -8.62
C PHE A 70 -9.88 4.75 -8.06
N MET A 71 -9.81 5.07 -6.76
CA MET A 71 -8.57 5.38 -6.07
C MET A 71 -7.98 4.17 -5.32
N THR A 72 -6.66 4.17 -5.16
CA THR A 72 -5.82 3.20 -4.42
C THR A 72 -4.77 3.94 -3.59
N ASN A 73 -3.77 3.24 -3.03
CA ASN A 73 -2.52 3.84 -2.58
C ASN A 73 -1.45 3.84 -3.69
N PRO A 74 -0.35 4.61 -3.51
CA PRO A 74 0.73 4.64 -4.49
C PRO A 74 1.63 3.39 -4.47
N VAL A 75 1.35 2.41 -3.60
CA VAL A 75 2.10 1.16 -3.42
C VAL A 75 1.19 0.02 -2.92
N CYS A 76 1.68 -1.21 -3.07
CA CYS A 76 0.93 -2.45 -2.92
C CYS A 76 0.35 -2.71 -1.52
N SER A 77 1.19 -2.75 -0.47
CA SER A 77 0.79 -3.25 0.86
C SER A 77 -0.27 -2.37 1.56
N PRO A 78 -0.25 -1.03 1.47
CA PRO A 78 -1.33 -0.20 1.99
C PRO A 78 -2.65 -0.42 1.25
N THR A 79 -2.65 -0.53 -0.09
CA THR A 79 -3.89 -0.82 -0.84
C THR A 79 -4.48 -2.16 -0.40
N ARG A 80 -3.66 -3.21 -0.32
CA ARG A 80 -4.11 -4.54 0.07
C ARG A 80 -4.69 -4.55 1.49
N ALA A 81 -4.04 -3.87 2.44
CA ALA A 81 -4.54 -3.75 3.81
C ALA A 81 -5.87 -2.98 3.89
N GLY A 82 -6.01 -1.85 3.21
CA GLY A 82 -7.28 -1.10 3.24
C GLY A 82 -8.39 -1.78 2.44
N LEU A 83 -8.06 -2.55 1.39
CA LEU A 83 -9.03 -3.40 0.68
C LEU A 83 -9.59 -4.46 1.63
N LEU A 84 -8.70 -5.13 2.36
CA LEU A 84 -9.04 -6.15 3.35
C LEU A 84 -9.94 -5.61 4.47
N THR A 85 -9.71 -4.37 4.90
CA THR A 85 -10.28 -3.86 6.15
C THR A 85 -11.34 -2.78 5.98
N GLY A 86 -11.42 -2.13 4.81
CA GLY A 86 -12.22 -0.92 4.60
C GLY A 86 -11.75 0.30 5.40
N LEU A 87 -10.52 0.25 5.93
CA LEU A 87 -9.89 1.31 6.72
C LEU A 87 -8.76 1.96 5.94
N ASN A 88 -8.59 3.27 6.13
CA ASN A 88 -7.41 3.98 5.65
C ASN A 88 -6.15 3.28 6.20
N PRO A 89 -5.14 2.94 5.38
CA PRO A 89 -3.98 2.17 5.80
C PRO A 89 -3.17 2.80 6.94
N LEU A 90 -3.31 4.11 7.14
CA LEU A 90 -2.76 4.79 8.32
C LEU A 90 -3.31 4.21 9.65
N LEU A 91 -4.47 3.56 9.62
CA LEU A 91 -5.14 2.93 10.76
C LEU A 91 -4.97 1.40 10.81
N THR A 92 -4.23 0.80 9.86
CA THR A 92 -4.17 -0.66 9.73
C THR A 92 -2.86 -1.30 10.20
N GLY A 93 -1.85 -0.50 10.53
CA GLY A 93 -0.49 -0.98 10.75
C GLY A 93 0.32 -1.21 9.47
N ALA A 94 -0.33 -1.18 8.30
CA ALA A 94 0.29 -1.32 6.98
C ALA A 94 0.34 0.03 6.23
N GLY A 95 0.51 1.13 6.97
CA GLY A 95 0.64 2.47 6.41
C GLY A 95 2.00 2.70 5.73
N PRO A 96 2.20 3.88 5.13
CA PRO A 96 3.51 4.30 4.62
C PRO A 96 4.60 4.17 5.68
N ASN A 97 5.78 3.70 5.25
CA ASN A 97 6.97 3.49 6.09
C ASN A 97 6.80 2.53 7.28
N THR A 98 5.75 1.71 7.27
CA THR A 98 5.66 0.52 8.12
C THR A 98 6.35 -0.66 7.42
N ASP A 99 6.51 -1.78 8.11
CA ASP A 99 6.92 -3.05 7.49
C ASP A 99 5.84 -3.63 6.54
N GLY A 100 4.74 -2.90 6.29
CA GLY A 100 3.61 -3.33 5.46
C GLY A 100 2.69 -4.34 6.15
N ASN A 101 2.91 -4.60 7.44
CA ASN A 101 2.22 -5.63 8.20
C ASN A 101 0.84 -5.14 8.66
N LEU A 102 -0.21 -5.85 8.26
CA LEU A 102 -1.55 -5.63 8.77
C LEU A 102 -1.60 -6.01 10.27
N ASP A 103 -2.19 -5.16 11.10
CA ASP A 103 -2.41 -5.48 12.51
C ASP A 103 -3.34 -6.70 12.62
N ALA A 104 -2.81 -7.75 13.23
CA ALA A 104 -3.48 -9.03 13.45
C ALA A 104 -4.85 -8.91 14.17
N LYS A 105 -5.07 -7.82 14.92
CA LYS A 105 -6.31 -7.56 15.67
C LYS A 105 -7.44 -6.99 14.80
N ILE A 106 -7.13 -6.45 13.63
CA ILE A 106 -8.13 -5.83 12.77
C ILE A 106 -8.95 -6.90 12.06
N THR A 107 -10.27 -6.79 12.17
CA THR A 107 -11.18 -7.64 11.40
C THR A 107 -11.15 -7.22 9.95
N ASN A 108 -10.91 -8.17 9.06
CA ASN A 108 -10.92 -7.98 7.61
C ASN A 108 -12.06 -8.78 6.95
N PHE A 109 -12.26 -8.59 5.64
CA PHE A 109 -13.34 -9.24 4.91
C PHE A 109 -13.22 -10.77 4.87
N GLY A 110 -12.01 -11.34 4.90
CA GLY A 110 -11.81 -12.79 4.99
C GLY A 110 -12.47 -13.34 6.25
N ASN A 111 -12.08 -12.84 7.42
CA ASN A 111 -12.72 -13.21 8.68
C ASN A 111 -14.24 -12.93 8.70
N TYR A 112 -14.69 -11.86 8.06
CA TYR A 112 -16.11 -11.52 7.98
C TYR A 112 -16.90 -12.53 7.15
N PHE A 113 -16.46 -12.82 5.92
CA PHE A 113 -17.13 -13.74 5.01
C PHE A 113 -17.05 -15.20 5.50
N GLN A 114 -15.94 -15.58 6.13
CA GLN A 114 -15.83 -16.88 6.80
C GLN A 114 -16.90 -17.04 7.90
N LYS A 115 -17.13 -16.02 8.74
CA LYS A 115 -18.19 -16.02 9.76
C LYS A 115 -19.60 -16.01 9.18
N GLU A 116 -19.77 -15.43 8.00
CA GLU A 116 -20.99 -15.52 7.20
C GLU A 116 -21.18 -16.89 6.54
N GLY A 117 -20.22 -17.82 6.67
CA GLY A 117 -20.31 -19.18 6.13
C GLY A 117 -19.97 -19.26 4.64
N TYR A 118 -19.15 -18.36 4.13
CA TYR A 118 -18.48 -18.53 2.84
C TYR A 118 -17.26 -19.43 3.01
N LYS A 119 -16.97 -20.24 1.99
CA LYS A 119 -15.61 -20.76 1.81
C LYS A 119 -14.73 -19.61 1.34
N THR A 120 -13.56 -19.46 1.94
CA THR A 120 -12.67 -18.32 1.72
C THR A 120 -11.33 -18.79 1.17
N GLY A 121 -10.88 -18.21 0.07
CA GLY A 121 -9.64 -18.61 -0.60
C GLY A 121 -8.82 -17.40 -1.01
N LEU A 122 -7.51 -17.47 -0.81
CA LEU A 122 -6.52 -16.49 -1.27
C LEU A 122 -5.48 -17.14 -2.16
N PHE A 123 -5.31 -16.63 -3.37
CA PHE A 123 -4.40 -17.19 -4.37
C PHE A 123 -3.46 -16.12 -4.92
N GLY A 124 -2.19 -16.17 -4.52
CA GLY A 124 -1.13 -15.27 -4.97
C GLY A 124 -0.48 -14.42 -3.87
N LYS A 125 -0.30 -13.13 -4.13
CA LYS A 125 0.47 -12.19 -3.31
C LYS A 125 -0.31 -11.72 -2.08
N TRP A 126 0.23 -11.98 -0.89
CA TRP A 126 -0.29 -11.46 0.36
C TRP A 126 0.22 -10.05 0.66
N HIS A 127 1.54 -9.90 0.89
CA HIS A 127 2.21 -8.62 1.16
C HIS A 127 1.65 -7.81 2.35
N ASN A 128 1.08 -8.48 3.36
CA ASN A 128 0.58 -7.84 4.58
C ASN A 128 1.03 -8.53 5.89
N SER A 129 2.03 -9.40 5.85
CA SER A 129 2.73 -9.94 7.02
C SER A 129 4.07 -10.57 6.59
N PRO A 130 5.05 -10.75 7.49
CA PRO A 130 6.26 -11.49 7.15
C PRO A 130 5.94 -12.98 6.90
N ASN A 131 6.89 -13.68 6.28
CA ASN A 131 6.84 -15.13 6.14
C ASN A 131 6.70 -15.79 7.52
N PRO A 132 5.86 -16.83 7.67
CA PRO A 132 5.83 -17.61 8.90
C PRO A 132 7.17 -18.33 9.08
N THR A 133 7.76 -18.25 10.27
CA THR A 133 8.95 -19.02 10.64
C THR A 133 8.66 -19.83 11.91
N PRO A 134 9.39 -20.93 12.18
CA PRO A 134 9.21 -21.71 13.41
C PRO A 134 9.31 -20.86 14.68
N ASP A 135 10.14 -19.81 14.65
CA ASP A 135 10.44 -18.96 15.82
C ASP A 135 9.60 -17.67 15.90
N LYS A 136 8.95 -17.24 14.82
CA LYS A 136 8.10 -16.04 14.79
C LYS A 136 6.67 -16.40 14.44
N LYS A 137 5.79 -16.38 15.45
CA LYS A 137 4.34 -16.52 15.30
C LYS A 137 3.74 -15.24 14.71
N ALA A 138 3.94 -15.02 13.41
CA ALA A 138 3.09 -14.09 12.66
C ALA A 138 1.70 -14.71 12.50
N LYS A 139 0.66 -13.87 12.53
CA LYS A 139 -0.70 -14.33 12.23
C LYS A 139 -0.72 -14.90 10.82
N THR A 140 -1.24 -16.12 10.68
CA THR A 140 -1.24 -16.80 9.39
C THR A 140 -2.41 -16.38 8.52
N ILE A 141 -2.34 -16.66 7.20
CA ILE A 141 -3.42 -16.28 6.27
C ILE A 141 -4.74 -16.99 6.62
N ASN A 142 -4.68 -18.22 7.12
CA ASN A 142 -5.84 -18.91 7.66
C ASN A 142 -6.45 -18.17 8.87
N GLU A 143 -5.61 -17.64 9.77
CA GLU A 143 -6.09 -16.82 10.89
C GLU A 143 -6.66 -15.46 10.42
N TYR A 144 -6.21 -14.94 9.28
CA TYR A 144 -6.85 -13.80 8.60
C TYR A 144 -8.20 -14.15 7.95
N GLY A 145 -8.62 -15.42 8.00
CA GLY A 145 -9.95 -15.87 7.58
C GLY A 145 -10.01 -16.29 6.13
N PHE A 146 -8.93 -16.87 5.61
CA PHE A 146 -8.90 -17.55 4.32
C PHE A 146 -8.67 -19.04 4.54
N ASP A 147 -9.72 -19.86 4.37
CA ASP A 147 -9.69 -21.32 4.57
C ASP A 147 -8.63 -22.02 3.71
N ARG A 148 -8.34 -21.46 2.53
CA ARG A 148 -7.29 -21.95 1.63
C ARG A 148 -6.36 -20.82 1.21
N PHE A 149 -5.06 -21.06 1.32
CA PHE A 149 -4.02 -20.19 0.78
C PHE A 149 -3.09 -20.96 -0.15
N VAL A 150 -2.83 -20.40 -1.34
CA VAL A 150 -1.69 -20.77 -2.18
C VAL A 150 -1.04 -19.51 -2.74
N GLY A 151 0.24 -19.30 -2.47
CA GLY A 151 0.94 -18.12 -2.97
C GLY A 151 2.16 -17.75 -2.15
N PHE A 152 2.37 -16.46 -1.91
CA PHE A 152 3.57 -15.99 -1.22
C PHE A 152 3.29 -14.76 -0.35
N TYR A 153 4.07 -14.64 0.73
CA TYR A 153 3.94 -13.60 1.75
C TYR A 153 4.61 -12.28 1.35
N ALA A 154 5.73 -12.37 0.63
CA ALA A 154 6.58 -11.24 0.26
C ALA A 154 5.92 -10.24 -0.71
N GLY A 155 6.57 -9.08 -0.88
CA GLY A 155 6.11 -8.03 -1.79
C GLY A 155 6.38 -8.24 -3.27
N ALA A 156 7.23 -9.20 -3.62
CA ALA A 156 7.52 -9.59 -4.99
C ALA A 156 8.05 -11.03 -5.01
N VAL A 157 7.93 -11.69 -6.15
CA VAL A 157 8.43 -13.04 -6.38
C VAL A 157 8.83 -13.19 -7.84
N ASP A 158 9.84 -14.00 -8.13
CA ASP A 158 10.15 -14.40 -9.50
C ASP A 158 9.08 -15.37 -10.05
N TYR A 159 8.68 -15.18 -11.31
CA TYR A 159 7.57 -15.91 -11.91
C TYR A 159 7.79 -17.42 -12.02
N TYR A 160 9.03 -17.91 -12.10
CA TYR A 160 9.31 -19.35 -12.21
C TYR A 160 9.90 -19.92 -10.93
N SER A 161 11.05 -19.39 -10.50
CA SER A 161 11.83 -19.97 -9.41
C SER A 161 11.21 -19.72 -8.04
N LYS A 162 10.37 -18.68 -7.93
CA LYS A 162 9.74 -18.21 -6.71
C LYS A 162 10.70 -17.89 -5.54
N GLY A 163 12.00 -17.85 -5.85
CA GLY A 163 13.09 -17.23 -5.10
C GLY A 163 13.21 -17.57 -3.61
N SER A 164 13.92 -16.70 -2.89
CA SER A 164 14.06 -16.69 -1.42
C SER A 164 12.76 -16.43 -0.68
N THR A 165 11.80 -15.84 -1.39
CA THR A 165 10.54 -15.37 -0.81
C THR A 165 9.61 -16.51 -0.47
N GLY A 166 9.78 -17.66 -1.14
CA GLY A 166 9.05 -18.89 -0.89
C GLY A 166 7.67 -18.93 -1.54
N TRP A 167 7.16 -20.14 -1.73
CA TRP A 167 5.81 -20.42 -2.19
C TRP A 167 5.12 -21.31 -1.17
N PHE A 168 3.88 -21.01 -0.80
CA PHE A 168 3.23 -21.57 0.37
C PHE A 168 1.88 -22.16 0.01
N HIS A 169 1.56 -23.29 0.65
CA HIS A 169 0.24 -23.91 0.67
C HIS A 169 -0.20 -24.01 2.14
N ASP A 170 -1.20 -23.23 2.54
CA ASP A 170 -1.68 -23.16 3.94
C ASP A 170 -0.52 -23.06 4.94
N ASP A 171 0.30 -22.03 4.74
CA ASP A 171 1.46 -21.65 5.57
C ASP A 171 2.64 -22.63 5.54
N LYS A 172 2.58 -23.68 4.71
CA LYS A 172 3.68 -24.60 4.48
C LYS A 172 4.44 -24.23 3.23
N LEU A 173 5.75 -24.03 3.36
CA LEU A 173 6.64 -23.80 2.23
C LEU A 173 6.66 -25.02 1.30
N VAL A 174 6.54 -24.78 -0.01
CA VAL A 174 6.58 -25.76 -1.08
C VAL A 174 7.70 -25.38 -2.04
N GLU A 175 8.76 -26.18 -2.09
CA GLU A 175 9.99 -25.85 -2.83
C GLU A 175 9.96 -26.28 -4.32
N ASN A 176 9.12 -27.26 -4.67
CA ASN A 176 9.19 -27.96 -5.97
C ASN A 176 8.03 -27.67 -6.93
N GLU A 177 7.27 -26.61 -6.70
CA GLU A 177 6.21 -26.20 -7.61
C GLU A 177 6.77 -25.24 -8.67
N LEU A 178 7.26 -25.74 -9.81
CA LEU A 178 8.13 -24.98 -10.72
C LEU A 178 7.44 -24.25 -11.88
N ASP A 179 6.12 -24.16 -11.88
CA ASP A 179 5.37 -23.54 -12.98
C ASP A 179 5.27 -22.01 -12.88
N TYR A 180 4.83 -21.35 -13.96
CA TYR A 180 4.69 -19.90 -14.04
C TYR A 180 3.67 -19.39 -13.02
N SER A 181 4.06 -18.44 -12.16
CA SER A 181 3.27 -18.03 -10.99
C SER A 181 1.86 -17.56 -11.36
N THR A 182 1.70 -16.84 -12.47
CA THR A 182 0.39 -16.40 -12.96
C THR A 182 -0.53 -17.59 -13.29
N ASP A 183 0.02 -18.64 -13.89
CA ASP A 183 -0.76 -19.83 -14.28
C ASP A 183 -1.14 -20.66 -13.05
N LEU A 184 -0.21 -20.81 -12.10
CA LEU A 184 -0.46 -21.49 -10.81
C LEU A 184 -1.56 -20.80 -10.01
N ILE A 185 -1.53 -19.48 -9.92
CA ILE A 185 -2.53 -18.70 -9.19
C ILE A 185 -3.93 -18.98 -9.74
N SER A 186 -4.10 -18.92 -11.06
CA SER A 186 -5.39 -19.19 -11.70
C SER A 186 -5.83 -20.63 -11.53
N LYS A 187 -4.90 -21.59 -11.69
CA LYS A 187 -5.17 -23.01 -11.48
C LYS A 187 -5.73 -23.27 -10.08
N TYR A 188 -5.06 -22.77 -9.04
CA TYR A 188 -5.50 -22.99 -7.66
C TYR A 188 -6.79 -22.24 -7.31
N ALA A 189 -6.99 -21.05 -7.86
CA ALA A 189 -8.24 -20.33 -7.72
C ALA A 189 -9.40 -21.10 -8.35
N ILE A 190 -9.22 -21.68 -9.54
CA ILE A 190 -10.22 -22.51 -10.22
C ILE A 190 -10.50 -23.77 -9.42
N ASP A 191 -9.47 -24.50 -8.99
CA ASP A 191 -9.62 -25.71 -8.16
C ASP A 191 -10.42 -25.43 -6.87
N PHE A 192 -10.23 -24.26 -6.26
CA PHE A 192 -10.96 -23.85 -5.07
C PHE A 192 -12.43 -23.49 -5.38
N MET A 193 -12.69 -22.72 -6.44
CA MET A 193 -14.05 -22.40 -6.86
C MET A 193 -14.82 -23.67 -7.23
N ASP A 194 -14.14 -24.63 -7.84
CA ASP A 194 -14.69 -25.93 -8.23
C ASP A 194 -15.08 -26.79 -7.02
N LYS A 195 -14.18 -26.97 -6.08
CA LYS A 195 -14.48 -27.68 -4.82
C LYS A 195 -15.62 -27.01 -4.05
N SER A 196 -15.58 -25.68 -3.92
CA SER A 196 -16.63 -24.93 -3.22
C SER A 196 -18.00 -25.12 -3.88
N THR A 197 -18.03 -25.10 -5.21
CA THR A 197 -19.26 -25.30 -6.00
C THR A 197 -19.82 -26.71 -5.85
N HIS A 198 -18.97 -27.75 -5.94
CA HIS A 198 -19.38 -29.15 -5.76
C HIS A 198 -19.94 -29.41 -4.35
N GLU A 199 -19.40 -28.73 -3.33
CA GLU A 199 -19.88 -28.80 -1.96
C GLU A 199 -21.11 -27.91 -1.69
N ASN A 200 -21.65 -27.24 -2.70
CA ASN A 200 -22.77 -26.29 -2.61
C ASN A 200 -22.52 -25.10 -1.65
N ASN A 201 -21.27 -24.71 -1.46
CA ASN A 201 -20.89 -23.57 -0.63
C ASN A 201 -20.74 -22.29 -1.46
N PRO A 202 -21.23 -21.12 -1.00
CA PRO A 202 -20.83 -19.85 -1.58
C PRO A 202 -19.34 -19.61 -1.28
N PHE A 203 -18.63 -18.98 -2.19
CA PHE A 203 -17.19 -18.73 -2.03
C PHE A 203 -16.81 -17.26 -2.16
N LEU A 204 -15.76 -16.89 -1.44
CA LEU A 204 -14.96 -15.69 -1.62
C LEU A 204 -13.60 -16.14 -2.14
N CYS A 205 -13.33 -15.87 -3.41
CA CYS A 205 -12.06 -16.16 -4.08
C CYS A 205 -11.32 -14.85 -4.30
N TYR A 206 -10.32 -14.56 -3.47
CA TYR A 206 -9.44 -13.41 -3.63
C TYR A 206 -8.18 -13.84 -4.38
N VAL A 207 -7.95 -13.27 -5.55
CA VAL A 207 -6.88 -13.66 -6.49
C VAL A 207 -5.95 -12.47 -6.73
N PRO A 208 -5.11 -12.12 -5.74
CA PRO A 208 -4.07 -11.11 -5.90
C PRO A 208 -2.89 -11.65 -6.71
N PHE A 209 -2.89 -11.38 -8.01
CA PHE A 209 -1.74 -11.72 -8.85
C PHE A 209 -0.50 -10.92 -8.43
N ASN A 210 0.67 -11.50 -8.72
CA ASN A 210 1.91 -10.73 -8.79
C ASN A 210 2.10 -10.09 -10.16
N ALA A 211 1.32 -10.50 -11.17
CA ALA A 211 1.33 -9.85 -12.46
C ALA A 211 0.62 -8.50 -12.37
N VAL A 212 1.20 -7.43 -12.90
CA VAL A 212 2.32 -7.37 -13.87
C VAL A 212 3.63 -6.86 -13.27
N HIS A 213 3.78 -6.90 -11.94
CA HIS A 213 4.95 -6.43 -11.20
C HIS A 213 6.25 -7.14 -11.63
N GLY A 214 7.37 -6.41 -11.54
CA GLY A 214 8.70 -6.95 -11.79
C GLY A 214 9.13 -8.05 -10.80
N PRO A 215 10.14 -8.86 -11.12
CA PRO A 215 10.92 -8.83 -12.35
C PRO A 215 10.14 -9.51 -13.51
N HIS A 216 10.10 -8.89 -14.70
CA HIS A 216 9.28 -9.35 -15.85
C HIS A 216 9.87 -10.58 -16.56
N VAL A 217 9.98 -11.70 -15.84
CA VAL A 217 10.32 -12.99 -16.46
C VAL A 217 9.08 -13.49 -17.18
N VAL A 218 9.22 -13.76 -18.47
CA VAL A 218 8.11 -14.10 -19.37
C VAL A 218 8.24 -15.52 -19.89
N LYS A 219 7.12 -16.11 -20.31
CA LYS A 219 7.13 -17.33 -21.11
C LYS A 219 7.58 -16.99 -22.54
N GLU A 220 8.48 -17.79 -23.12
CA GLU A 220 9.11 -17.48 -24.42
C GLU A 220 8.07 -17.30 -25.53
N GLU A 221 7.03 -18.14 -25.53
CA GLU A 221 5.97 -18.11 -26.52
C GLU A 221 5.17 -16.81 -26.53
N LEU A 222 5.11 -16.08 -25.41
CA LEU A 222 4.39 -14.81 -25.31
C LEU A 222 5.10 -13.69 -26.06
N LEU A 223 6.41 -13.79 -26.31
CA LEU A 223 7.14 -12.83 -27.15
C LEU A 223 6.60 -12.77 -28.59
N LYS A 224 5.96 -13.85 -29.06
CA LYS A 224 5.31 -13.90 -30.39
C LYS A 224 3.97 -13.15 -30.42
N ARG A 225 3.40 -12.86 -29.25
CA ARG A 225 2.11 -12.16 -29.09
C ARG A 225 2.26 -10.68 -28.77
N VAL A 226 3.50 -10.20 -28.55
CA VAL A 226 3.76 -8.78 -28.34
C VAL A 226 3.40 -8.00 -29.62
N PRO A 227 2.63 -6.91 -29.52
CA PRO A 227 2.23 -6.09 -30.65
C PRO A 227 3.41 -5.63 -31.51
N ALA A 228 3.23 -5.60 -32.82
CA ALA A 228 4.25 -5.13 -33.77
C ALA A 228 4.74 -3.71 -33.45
N GLU A 229 3.87 -2.82 -32.99
CA GLU A 229 4.24 -1.45 -32.61
C GLU A 229 5.25 -1.39 -31.45
N ILE A 230 5.17 -2.34 -30.51
CA ILE A 230 6.15 -2.47 -29.42
C ILE A 230 7.39 -3.19 -29.94
N MET A 231 7.21 -4.34 -30.62
CA MET A 231 8.32 -5.16 -31.13
C MET A 231 9.23 -4.43 -32.11
N ASN A 232 8.70 -3.54 -32.95
CA ASN A 232 9.46 -2.79 -33.94
C ASN A 232 10.40 -1.74 -33.31
N LYS A 233 10.18 -1.36 -32.05
CA LYS A 233 11.08 -0.46 -31.32
C LYS A 233 12.33 -1.17 -30.80
N VAL A 234 12.29 -2.51 -30.69
CA VAL A 234 13.42 -3.34 -30.25
C VAL A 234 14.45 -3.47 -31.37
N LYS A 235 15.51 -2.67 -31.32
CA LYS A 235 16.53 -2.57 -32.38
C LYS A 235 17.48 -3.76 -32.43
N ASN A 236 17.91 -4.26 -31.27
CA ASN A 236 18.93 -5.31 -31.15
C ASN A 236 18.36 -6.52 -30.41
N LYS A 237 17.49 -7.29 -31.08
CA LYS A 237 16.85 -8.48 -30.48
C LYS A 237 17.92 -9.46 -29.98
N LYS A 238 17.82 -9.84 -28.71
CA LYS A 238 18.71 -10.78 -28.04
C LYS A 238 18.02 -12.15 -27.92
N SER A 239 18.77 -13.19 -27.52
CA SER A 239 18.18 -14.50 -27.29
C SER A 239 17.21 -14.46 -26.10
N TYR A 240 16.21 -15.34 -26.09
CA TYR A 240 15.32 -15.49 -24.93
C TYR A 240 16.11 -15.77 -23.64
N ASP A 241 17.13 -16.63 -23.72
CA ASP A 241 18.04 -16.90 -22.60
C ASP A 241 18.73 -15.64 -22.07
N PHE A 242 19.09 -14.70 -22.94
CA PHE A 242 19.62 -13.41 -22.51
C PHE A 242 18.56 -12.64 -21.73
N TYR A 243 17.35 -12.48 -22.28
CA TYR A 243 16.28 -11.74 -21.62
C TYR A 243 15.94 -12.33 -20.25
N ARG A 244 15.76 -13.65 -20.19
CA ARG A 244 15.51 -14.37 -18.94
C ARG A 244 16.61 -14.14 -17.92
N LYS A 245 17.89 -14.28 -18.32
CA LYS A 245 19.04 -14.05 -17.41
C LYS A 245 19.13 -12.59 -16.97
N ALA A 246 18.95 -11.64 -17.87
CA ALA A 246 19.04 -10.21 -17.58
C ALA A 246 18.00 -9.78 -16.52
N VAL A 247 16.77 -10.29 -16.64
CA VAL A 247 15.70 -10.03 -15.65
C VAL A 247 16.03 -10.66 -14.28
N ILE A 248 16.50 -11.91 -14.25
CA ILE A 248 16.89 -12.60 -13.00
C ILE A 248 18.16 -11.97 -12.37
N ASN A 249 18.97 -11.26 -13.17
CA ASN A 249 20.20 -10.56 -12.76
C ASN A 249 19.97 -9.11 -12.28
N MET A 250 18.72 -8.66 -12.06
CA MET A 250 18.46 -7.31 -11.54
C MET A 250 19.05 -7.11 -10.12
N PRO A 251 19.49 -5.88 -9.75
CA PRO A 251 20.28 -5.62 -8.54
C PRO A 251 19.71 -6.18 -7.23
N GLU A 252 18.38 -6.17 -7.08
CA GLU A 252 17.67 -6.69 -5.90
C GLU A 252 17.90 -8.21 -5.68
N TRP A 253 18.18 -8.96 -6.75
CA TRP A 253 18.31 -10.42 -6.74
C TRP A 253 19.76 -10.92 -6.80
N ARG A 254 20.73 -10.05 -7.11
CA ARG A 254 22.15 -10.41 -7.26
C ARG A 254 22.75 -10.98 -5.98
N ASN A 255 22.43 -10.37 -4.84
CA ASN A 255 22.97 -10.81 -3.55
C ASN A 255 22.40 -12.16 -3.14
N TYR A 256 21.09 -12.37 -3.33
CA TYR A 256 20.45 -13.65 -3.07
C TYR A 256 21.01 -14.77 -3.96
N ASN A 257 21.13 -14.53 -5.27
CA ASN A 257 21.66 -15.55 -6.19
C ASN A 257 23.15 -15.83 -5.94
N ALA A 258 23.95 -14.82 -5.60
CA ALA A 258 25.34 -15.01 -5.22
C ALA A 258 25.49 -15.93 -3.99
N GLU A 259 24.60 -15.78 -3.01
CA GLU A 259 24.57 -16.62 -1.81
C GLU A 259 24.01 -18.03 -2.09
N LYS A 260 22.87 -18.12 -2.79
CA LYS A 260 22.20 -19.39 -3.13
C LYS A 260 23.09 -20.31 -3.96
N TYR A 261 23.74 -19.77 -4.99
CA TYR A 261 24.56 -20.54 -5.92
C TYR A 261 26.05 -20.55 -5.56
N LYS A 262 26.44 -19.87 -4.47
CA LYS A 262 27.84 -19.70 -4.04
C LYS A 262 28.76 -19.20 -5.16
N ASP A 263 28.25 -18.29 -5.99
CA ASP A 263 28.94 -17.76 -7.15
C ASP A 263 29.00 -16.23 -7.09
N ALA A 264 30.19 -15.68 -6.86
CA ALA A 264 30.40 -14.24 -6.75
C ALA A 264 30.24 -13.51 -8.10
N SER A 265 30.21 -14.22 -9.23
CA SER A 265 30.06 -13.63 -10.57
C SER A 265 28.69 -12.96 -10.78
N TRP A 266 27.68 -13.36 -10.00
CA TRP A 266 26.36 -12.70 -9.95
C TRP A 266 26.45 -11.23 -9.51
N LYS A 267 27.49 -10.84 -8.77
CA LYS A 267 27.73 -9.44 -8.38
C LYS A 267 28.36 -8.60 -9.50
N LEU A 268 28.89 -9.24 -10.55
CA LEU A 268 29.71 -8.62 -11.59
C LEU A 268 28.97 -8.39 -12.92
N LYS A 269 27.78 -8.98 -13.13
CA LYS A 269 27.04 -8.86 -14.39
C LYS A 269 26.06 -7.68 -14.40
N GLN A 270 26.21 -6.79 -15.37
CA GLN A 270 25.22 -5.76 -15.72
C GLN A 270 24.63 -6.07 -17.10
N ASP A 271 23.85 -7.14 -17.20
CA ASP A 271 23.01 -7.35 -18.38
C ASP A 271 21.87 -6.32 -18.30
N LYS A 272 22.11 -5.11 -18.80
CA LYS A 272 21.10 -4.03 -18.82
C LYS A 272 20.12 -4.27 -19.96
N LEU A 273 18.83 -4.19 -19.63
CA LEU A 273 17.75 -4.16 -20.60
C LEU A 273 17.51 -2.71 -21.01
N GLU A 274 17.40 -2.48 -22.32
CA GLU A 274 16.99 -1.18 -22.83
C GLU A 274 15.49 -0.93 -22.56
N PRO A 275 15.01 0.32 -22.48
CA PRO A 275 13.61 0.63 -22.20
C PRO A 275 12.62 -0.07 -23.14
N GLU A 276 12.94 -0.18 -24.43
CA GLU A 276 12.12 -0.89 -25.40
C GLU A 276 12.05 -2.41 -25.15
N GLU A 277 13.11 -3.01 -24.60
CA GLU A 277 13.14 -4.42 -24.23
C GLU A 277 12.32 -4.65 -22.95
N MET A 278 12.38 -3.72 -22.00
CA MET A 278 11.52 -3.73 -20.82
C MET A 278 10.04 -3.61 -21.19
N ALA A 279 9.68 -2.73 -22.11
CA ALA A 279 8.31 -2.58 -22.60
C ALA A 279 7.81 -3.84 -23.34
N MET A 280 8.67 -4.49 -24.13
CA MET A 280 8.37 -5.79 -24.75
C MET A 280 8.06 -6.86 -23.71
N LEU A 281 8.92 -7.02 -22.70
CA LEU A 281 8.72 -8.03 -21.65
C LEU A 281 7.47 -7.73 -20.82
N TYR A 282 7.26 -6.47 -20.46
CA TYR A 282 6.07 -6.02 -19.75
C TYR A 282 4.78 -6.32 -20.53
N SER A 283 4.76 -6.06 -21.84
CA SER A 283 3.64 -6.40 -22.71
C SER A 283 3.34 -7.91 -22.74
N ALA A 284 4.39 -8.76 -22.73
CA ALA A 284 4.22 -10.20 -22.64
C ALA A 284 3.66 -10.63 -21.27
N VAL A 285 4.08 -10.01 -20.15
CA VAL A 285 3.50 -10.27 -18.83
C VAL A 285 2.01 -9.87 -18.78
N ILE A 286 1.65 -8.68 -19.30
CA ILE A 286 0.24 -8.24 -19.42
C ILE A 286 -0.57 -9.27 -20.22
N THR A 287 -0.01 -9.77 -21.33
CA THR A 287 -0.68 -10.79 -22.15
C THR A 287 -0.93 -12.07 -21.34
N SER A 288 0.05 -12.54 -20.57
CA SER A 288 -0.13 -13.70 -19.69
C SER A 288 -1.20 -13.46 -18.62
N PHE A 289 -1.22 -12.25 -18.06
CA PHE A 289 -2.20 -11.88 -17.04
C PHE A 289 -3.62 -11.87 -17.61
N ASP A 290 -3.83 -11.24 -18.76
CA ASP A 290 -5.14 -11.21 -19.42
C ASP A 290 -5.63 -12.61 -19.80
N ASP A 291 -4.76 -13.49 -20.31
CA ASP A 291 -5.11 -14.90 -20.58
C ASP A 291 -5.64 -15.61 -19.32
N ASN A 292 -4.99 -15.36 -18.18
CA ASN A 292 -5.35 -15.95 -16.89
C ASN A 292 -6.65 -15.38 -16.32
N VAL A 293 -6.90 -14.09 -16.51
CA VAL A 293 -8.23 -13.49 -16.27
C VAL A 293 -9.29 -14.18 -17.15
N GLY A 294 -8.96 -14.46 -18.41
CA GLY A 294 -9.79 -15.24 -19.32
C GLY A 294 -10.12 -16.62 -18.76
N LEU A 295 -9.14 -17.36 -18.24
CA LEU A 295 -9.36 -18.68 -17.63
C LEU A 295 -10.35 -18.64 -16.45
N LEU A 296 -10.21 -17.65 -15.55
CA LEU A 296 -11.12 -17.45 -14.43
C LEU A 296 -12.55 -17.15 -14.91
N MET A 297 -12.69 -16.24 -15.87
CA MET A 297 -13.99 -15.84 -16.41
C MET A 297 -14.65 -16.96 -17.23
N ASP A 298 -13.87 -17.74 -17.98
CA ASP A 298 -14.35 -18.89 -18.73
C ASP A 298 -14.81 -20.00 -17.81
N TYR A 299 -14.11 -20.25 -16.70
CA TYR A 299 -14.55 -21.20 -15.69
C TYR A 299 -15.94 -20.82 -15.16
N LEU A 300 -16.16 -19.55 -14.78
CA LEU A 300 -17.46 -19.09 -14.30
C LEU A 300 -18.56 -19.24 -15.35
N LYS A 301 -18.27 -18.99 -16.63
CA LYS A 301 -19.24 -19.14 -17.71
C LYS A 301 -19.57 -20.61 -18.01
N LYS A 302 -18.55 -21.45 -18.21
CA LYS A 302 -18.69 -22.87 -18.55
C LYS A 302 -19.47 -23.64 -17.49
N ASN A 303 -19.36 -23.22 -16.22
CA ASN A 303 -20.04 -23.85 -15.09
C ASN A 303 -21.33 -23.14 -14.66
N ASN A 304 -21.85 -22.18 -15.46
CA ASN A 304 -23.07 -21.42 -15.17
C ASN A 304 -23.04 -20.68 -13.81
N LEU A 305 -21.86 -20.26 -13.37
CA LEU A 305 -21.65 -19.55 -12.10
C LEU A 305 -21.68 -18.03 -12.25
N LEU A 306 -21.43 -17.51 -13.46
CA LEU A 306 -21.32 -16.06 -13.67
C LEU A 306 -22.59 -15.30 -13.26
N GLU A 307 -23.78 -15.85 -13.51
CA GLU A 307 -25.08 -15.27 -13.14
C GLU A 307 -25.36 -15.30 -11.62
N ASN A 308 -24.43 -15.81 -10.82
CA ASN A 308 -24.47 -15.80 -9.36
C ASN A 308 -23.11 -15.39 -8.75
N THR A 309 -22.21 -14.79 -9.52
CA THR A 309 -20.88 -14.40 -9.04
C THR A 309 -20.64 -12.91 -9.24
N ILE A 310 -20.36 -12.18 -8.16
CA ILE A 310 -19.82 -10.83 -8.23
C ILE A 310 -18.35 -10.94 -8.64
N VAL A 311 -17.95 -10.27 -9.72
CA VAL A 311 -16.56 -10.23 -10.17
C VAL A 311 -16.04 -8.81 -10.08
N LEU A 312 -14.97 -8.58 -9.34
CA LEU A 312 -14.28 -7.31 -9.22
C LEU A 312 -12.90 -7.40 -9.85
N PHE A 313 -12.54 -6.42 -10.69
CA PHE A 313 -11.19 -6.25 -11.22
C PHE A 313 -10.68 -4.85 -10.89
N PHE A 314 -9.43 -4.75 -10.42
CA PHE A 314 -8.64 -3.51 -10.40
C PHE A 314 -7.14 -3.82 -10.18
N SER A 315 -6.28 -2.81 -10.29
CA SER A 315 -4.84 -2.84 -9.90
C SER A 315 -4.61 -2.21 -8.52
N ASP A 316 -3.65 -2.71 -7.74
CA ASP A 316 -3.38 -2.22 -6.38
C ASP A 316 -2.71 -0.84 -6.32
N ASN A 317 -2.05 -0.42 -7.39
CA ASN A 317 -1.52 0.92 -7.60
C ASN A 317 -1.33 1.18 -9.10
N GLY A 318 -0.92 2.40 -9.43
CA GLY A 318 -0.51 2.73 -10.80
C GLY A 318 0.73 1.97 -11.26
N GLY A 319 0.97 1.98 -12.56
CA GLY A 319 2.11 1.35 -13.20
C GLY A 319 3.43 2.02 -12.84
N THR A 320 4.52 1.27 -12.94
CA THR A 320 5.87 1.75 -12.63
C THR A 320 6.42 2.68 -13.72
N GLU A 321 7.29 3.62 -13.36
CA GLU A 321 7.91 4.59 -14.30
C GLU A 321 8.63 3.92 -15.47
N TYR A 322 9.25 2.77 -15.23
CA TYR A 322 10.14 2.13 -16.19
C TYR A 322 9.40 1.20 -17.17
N ALA A 323 8.13 0.89 -16.94
CA ALA A 323 7.40 -0.07 -17.77
C ALA A 323 5.90 0.24 -17.96
N GLY A 324 5.22 0.70 -16.91
CA GLY A 324 3.77 0.92 -16.93
C GLY A 324 3.35 2.18 -17.69
N ASN A 325 2.16 2.13 -18.28
CA ASN A 325 1.49 3.28 -18.88
C ASN A 325 0.34 3.76 -17.99
N ASN A 326 0.46 4.98 -17.46
CA ASN A 326 -0.56 5.59 -16.59
C ASN A 326 -1.40 6.65 -17.28
N ALA A 327 -1.28 6.81 -18.61
CA ALA A 327 -2.03 7.83 -19.34
C ALA A 327 -3.55 7.73 -19.10
N PRO A 328 -4.27 8.87 -19.03
CA PRO A 328 -3.77 10.24 -19.20
C PRO A 328 -3.20 10.88 -17.91
N PHE A 329 -3.05 10.09 -16.84
CA PHE A 329 -2.70 10.59 -15.52
C PHE A 329 -1.21 10.86 -15.37
N ARG A 330 -0.88 11.86 -14.55
CA ARG A 330 0.50 12.22 -14.22
C ARG A 330 1.06 11.31 -13.13
N GLY A 331 2.35 10.97 -13.23
CA GLY A 331 3.04 10.18 -12.23
C GLY A 331 2.88 8.66 -12.43
N PHE A 332 3.33 7.92 -11.44
CA PHE A 332 3.48 6.47 -11.47
C PHE A 332 3.52 5.92 -10.04
N LYS A 333 3.65 4.61 -9.88
CA LYS A 333 3.87 3.96 -8.57
C LYS A 333 4.88 4.74 -7.71
N HIS A 334 4.63 4.88 -6.42
CA HIS A 334 5.38 5.73 -5.48
C HIS A 334 5.17 7.25 -5.65
N SER A 335 4.12 7.69 -6.34
CA SER A 335 3.71 9.09 -6.41
C SER A 335 2.23 9.25 -6.04
N LEU A 336 1.87 10.34 -5.36
CA LEU A 336 0.47 10.68 -5.05
C LEU A 336 -0.25 11.45 -6.17
N TYR A 337 0.41 11.71 -7.30
CA TYR A 337 -0.29 12.08 -8.54
C TYR A 337 -1.20 10.93 -9.01
N GLU A 338 -2.24 11.24 -9.79
CA GLU A 338 -3.28 10.28 -10.21
C GLU A 338 -2.68 9.02 -10.84
N GLY A 339 -1.59 9.13 -11.59
CA GLY A 339 -0.93 7.99 -12.24
C GLY A 339 -0.32 6.99 -11.27
N GLY A 340 -0.17 7.32 -9.98
CA GLY A 340 0.24 6.37 -8.94
C GLY A 340 -0.91 5.81 -8.11
N ILE A 341 -2.04 6.52 -8.00
CA ILE A 341 -3.16 6.19 -7.10
C ILE A 341 -4.49 5.91 -7.82
N HIS A 342 -4.56 6.09 -9.14
CA HIS A 342 -5.75 5.84 -9.94
C HIS A 342 -5.62 4.47 -10.60
N SER A 343 -6.65 3.65 -10.45
CA SER A 343 -6.70 2.30 -10.99
C SER A 343 -7.88 2.14 -11.95
N ALA A 344 -7.68 1.41 -13.06
CA ALA A 344 -8.80 0.95 -13.86
C ALA A 344 -9.58 -0.10 -13.07
N ALA A 345 -10.87 0.13 -12.83
CA ALA A 345 -11.68 -0.76 -12.00
C ALA A 345 -13.07 -1.00 -12.59
N ALA A 346 -13.56 -2.23 -12.45
CA ALA A 346 -14.92 -2.60 -12.82
C ALA A 346 -15.47 -3.75 -11.97
N MET A 347 -16.79 -3.78 -11.83
CA MET A 347 -17.49 -4.85 -11.11
C MET A 347 -18.65 -5.41 -11.94
N ILE A 348 -18.61 -6.70 -12.26
CA ILE A 348 -19.77 -7.43 -12.75
C ILE A 348 -20.64 -7.80 -11.55
N ILE A 349 -21.90 -7.38 -11.60
CA ILE A 349 -22.89 -7.66 -10.56
C ILE A 349 -24.05 -8.42 -11.22
N PRO A 350 -24.31 -9.67 -10.81
CA PRO A 350 -25.46 -10.42 -11.30
C PRO A 350 -26.78 -9.66 -11.16
N LYS A 351 -27.62 -9.74 -12.19
CA LYS A 351 -28.95 -9.10 -12.19
C LYS A 351 -29.87 -9.65 -11.10
N THR A 352 -29.61 -10.87 -10.64
CA THR A 352 -30.28 -11.52 -9.51
C THR A 352 -29.99 -10.84 -8.18
N ILE A 353 -28.85 -10.15 -8.06
CA ILE A 353 -28.45 -9.39 -6.88
C ILE A 353 -28.88 -7.93 -7.00
N LEU A 354 -28.55 -7.31 -8.14
CA LEU A 354 -28.78 -5.89 -8.36
C LEU A 354 -29.23 -5.62 -9.78
N THR A 355 -30.42 -5.04 -9.91
CA THR A 355 -30.95 -4.54 -11.17
C THR A 355 -30.72 -3.03 -11.30
N ASN A 356 -30.84 -2.52 -12.52
CA ASN A 356 -30.74 -1.09 -12.83
C ASN A 356 -29.41 -0.44 -12.42
N THR A 357 -28.30 -1.11 -12.72
CA THR A 357 -26.96 -0.55 -12.49
C THR A 357 -26.59 0.44 -13.59
N LYS A 358 -25.90 1.53 -13.23
CA LYS A 358 -25.20 2.39 -14.18
C LYS A 358 -24.12 1.58 -14.88
N LYS A 359 -23.87 1.87 -16.16
CA LYS A 359 -22.69 1.33 -16.86
C LYS A 359 -21.39 1.97 -16.39
N ASN A 360 -21.44 3.23 -15.97
CA ASN A 360 -20.28 3.99 -15.53
C ASN A 360 -20.61 4.81 -14.28
N VAL A 361 -19.70 4.75 -13.29
CA VAL A 361 -19.69 5.55 -12.07
C VAL A 361 -18.51 6.52 -12.15
N PRO A 362 -18.74 7.79 -12.55
CA PRO A 362 -17.69 8.81 -12.62
C PRO A 362 -17.34 9.42 -11.26
N GLU A 363 -18.20 9.26 -10.25
CA GLU A 363 -17.97 9.76 -8.90
C GLU A 363 -16.78 9.04 -8.23
N MET A 364 -16.03 9.76 -7.39
CA MET A 364 -14.86 9.23 -6.70
C MET A 364 -15.24 8.10 -5.74
N CYS A 365 -14.56 6.97 -5.90
CA CYS A 365 -14.62 5.81 -5.02
C CYS A 365 -13.26 5.13 -4.97
N GLY A 366 -13.14 4.01 -4.25
CA GLY A 366 -11.89 3.27 -4.27
C GLY A 366 -11.90 2.00 -3.44
N TYR A 367 -10.72 1.42 -3.30
CA TYR A 367 -10.47 0.14 -2.64
C TYR A 367 -11.05 0.00 -1.22
N LEU A 368 -11.14 1.09 -0.45
CA LEU A 368 -11.75 1.11 0.90
C LEU A 368 -13.24 0.73 0.88
N ASP A 369 -13.93 1.07 -0.22
CA ASP A 369 -15.38 0.89 -0.35
C ASP A 369 -15.79 -0.53 -0.66
N ILE A 370 -14.85 -1.35 -1.11
CA ILE A 370 -15.14 -2.69 -1.62
C ILE A 370 -15.69 -3.57 -0.51
N PHE A 371 -15.08 -3.57 0.68
CA PHE A 371 -15.56 -4.40 1.79
C PHE A 371 -17.02 -4.08 2.18
N PRO A 372 -17.40 -2.83 2.53
CA PRO A 372 -18.80 -2.54 2.84
C PRO A 372 -19.75 -2.75 1.65
N THR A 373 -19.29 -2.54 0.41
CA THR A 373 -20.09 -2.80 -0.80
C THR A 373 -20.40 -4.29 -0.96
N LEU A 374 -19.39 -5.15 -0.82
CA LEU A 374 -19.57 -6.59 -0.95
C LEU A 374 -20.52 -7.11 0.13
N ALA A 375 -20.36 -6.68 1.38
CA ALA A 375 -21.26 -7.08 2.47
C ALA A 375 -22.73 -6.70 2.21
N GLU A 376 -22.99 -5.52 1.62
CA GLU A 376 -24.35 -5.12 1.23
C GLU A 376 -24.87 -5.95 0.04
N LEU A 377 -24.07 -6.13 -1.01
CA LEU A 377 -24.45 -6.90 -2.20
C LEU A 377 -24.73 -8.37 -1.89
N THR A 378 -24.03 -8.95 -0.91
CA THR A 378 -24.23 -10.35 -0.51
C THR A 378 -25.32 -10.53 0.54
N ASN A 379 -25.94 -9.43 1.01
CA ASN A 379 -26.95 -9.42 2.07
C ASN A 379 -26.48 -10.17 3.32
N CYS A 380 -25.23 -9.94 3.73
CA CYS A 380 -24.65 -10.58 4.90
C CYS A 380 -25.28 -10.05 6.20
N SER A 381 -25.42 -10.93 7.19
CA SER A 381 -26.14 -10.66 8.44
C SER A 381 -25.27 -10.04 9.55
N GLN A 382 -23.96 -10.33 9.52
CA GLN A 382 -22.97 -9.84 10.45
C GLN A 382 -22.84 -8.34 10.31
N LYS A 383 -22.79 -7.66 11.46
CA LYS A 383 -22.53 -6.22 11.47
C LYS A 383 -21.12 -5.97 10.96
N LEU A 384 -20.99 -5.00 10.04
CA LEU A 384 -19.68 -4.51 9.63
C LEU A 384 -18.89 -3.98 10.84
N PRO A 385 -17.54 -4.02 10.77
CA PRO A 385 -16.71 -3.35 11.76
C PRO A 385 -17.13 -1.88 11.94
N LYS A 386 -17.00 -1.36 13.16
CA LYS A 386 -17.31 0.04 13.43
C LYS A 386 -16.26 0.94 12.77
N ASN A 387 -16.67 2.15 12.39
CA ASN A 387 -15.79 3.21 11.91
C ASN A 387 -14.99 2.86 10.65
N LEU A 388 -15.59 2.11 9.71
CA LEU A 388 -15.02 1.98 8.37
C LEU A 388 -14.86 3.36 7.73
N ASP A 389 -13.75 3.54 7.00
CA ASP A 389 -13.51 4.71 6.16
C ASP A 389 -14.19 4.56 4.80
N GLY A 390 -14.29 3.32 4.32
CA GLY A 390 -15.06 2.97 3.15
C GLY A 390 -16.56 3.05 3.38
N ILE A 391 -17.29 3.32 2.31
CA ILE A 391 -18.74 3.32 2.26
C ILE A 391 -19.22 2.38 1.18
N SER A 392 -20.44 1.84 1.31
CA SER A 392 -20.99 1.01 0.24
C SER A 392 -21.29 1.84 -1.02
N LEU A 393 -20.89 1.29 -2.16
CA LEU A 393 -21.09 1.87 -3.50
C LEU A 393 -22.45 1.52 -4.10
N VAL A 394 -23.30 0.71 -3.46
CA VAL A 394 -24.55 0.22 -4.05
C VAL A 394 -25.44 1.36 -4.55
N ASN A 395 -25.55 2.46 -3.80
CA ASN A 395 -26.33 3.63 -4.23
C ASN A 395 -25.67 4.39 -5.38
N LEU A 396 -24.33 4.45 -5.43
CA LEU A 396 -23.60 5.05 -6.56
C LEU A 396 -23.81 4.20 -7.83
N ILE A 397 -23.71 2.88 -7.69
CA ILE A 397 -23.95 1.89 -8.75
C ILE A 397 -25.38 1.99 -9.28
N LYS A 398 -26.40 2.15 -8.41
CA LYS A 398 -27.80 2.36 -8.83
C LYS A 398 -28.08 3.75 -9.42
N GLY A 399 -27.18 4.71 -9.21
CA GLY A 399 -27.44 6.11 -9.54
C GLY A 399 -28.44 6.81 -8.62
N THR A 400 -28.68 6.26 -7.43
CA THR A 400 -29.59 6.81 -6.41
C THR A 400 -28.85 7.55 -5.29
N ALA A 401 -27.52 7.59 -5.35
CA ALA A 401 -26.72 8.36 -4.42
C ALA A 401 -27.02 9.86 -4.53
N LYS A 402 -27.12 10.52 -3.36
CA LYS A 402 -27.09 11.98 -3.30
C LYS A 402 -25.66 12.46 -3.65
N PRO A 403 -25.49 13.65 -4.27
CA PRO A 403 -24.17 14.23 -4.50
C PRO A 403 -23.36 14.26 -3.21
N GLN A 404 -22.20 13.63 -3.20
CA GLN A 404 -21.34 13.53 -2.02
C GLN A 404 -20.36 14.70 -1.99
N THR A 405 -20.83 15.88 -1.55
CA THR A 405 -20.02 17.11 -1.55
C THR A 405 -18.85 17.07 -0.57
N ASP A 406 -18.84 16.13 0.39
CA ASP A 406 -17.92 16.13 1.53
C ASP A 406 -17.08 14.84 1.65
N ARG A 407 -16.94 14.09 0.54
CA ARG A 407 -16.14 12.86 0.52
C ARG A 407 -14.67 13.17 0.25
N TYR A 408 -13.78 12.61 1.07
CA TYR A 408 -12.34 12.75 0.91
C TYR A 408 -11.59 11.43 0.98
N TYR A 409 -10.55 11.29 0.16
CA TYR A 409 -9.44 10.38 0.41
C TYR A 409 -8.25 11.18 0.87
N TYR A 410 -7.53 10.63 1.86
CA TYR A 410 -6.35 11.23 2.45
C TYR A 410 -5.19 10.24 2.40
N TRP A 411 -4.07 10.70 1.85
CA TRP A 411 -2.84 9.93 1.75
C TRP A 411 -1.69 10.69 2.36
N ILE A 412 -0.73 9.93 2.86
CA ILE A 412 0.59 10.41 3.24
C ILE A 412 1.58 9.58 2.45
N TRP A 413 2.59 10.22 1.86
CA TRP A 413 3.64 9.50 1.18
C TRP A 413 4.92 10.33 1.17
N ARG A 414 5.97 9.78 1.78
CA ARG A 414 7.27 10.44 1.91
C ARG A 414 7.16 11.81 2.61
N ASP A 415 7.31 12.89 1.85
CA ASP A 415 7.49 14.28 2.28
C ASP A 415 6.27 15.17 1.98
N HIS A 416 5.10 14.57 1.76
CA HIS A 416 3.87 15.30 1.56
C HIS A 416 2.64 14.46 1.90
N ASP A 417 1.54 15.15 2.10
CA ASP A 417 0.22 14.57 2.19
C ASP A 417 -0.71 15.15 1.12
N VAL A 418 -1.73 14.38 0.78
CA VAL A 418 -2.69 14.71 -0.27
C VAL A 418 -4.10 14.45 0.21
N LEU A 419 -4.96 15.44 0.01
CA LEU A 419 -6.40 15.31 0.19
C LEU A 419 -7.10 15.47 -1.15
N ARG A 420 -7.97 14.52 -1.48
CA ARG A 420 -8.73 14.47 -2.73
C ARG A 420 -10.22 14.37 -2.44
N SER A 421 -11.02 15.26 -3.00
CA SER A 421 -12.49 15.11 -3.15
C SER A 421 -12.85 14.75 -4.59
N ASP A 422 -14.10 14.87 -5.05
CA ASP A 422 -14.39 14.76 -6.49
C ASP A 422 -13.75 15.89 -7.31
N LYS A 423 -13.79 17.12 -6.79
CA LYS A 423 -13.39 18.32 -7.51
C LYS A 423 -11.95 18.73 -7.29
N TRP A 424 -11.48 18.65 -6.05
CA TRP A 424 -10.20 19.23 -5.66
C TRP A 424 -9.21 18.16 -5.26
N LYS A 425 -7.94 18.40 -5.58
CA LYS A 425 -6.81 17.65 -5.06
C LYS A 425 -5.78 18.63 -4.53
N LEU A 426 -5.58 18.62 -3.22
CA LEU A 426 -4.60 19.46 -2.53
C LEU A 426 -3.41 18.60 -2.13
N PHE A 427 -2.24 18.96 -2.64
CA PHE A 427 -0.96 18.52 -2.10
C PHE A 427 -0.50 19.55 -1.08
N ARG A 428 -0.13 19.07 0.11
CA ARG A 428 0.59 19.88 1.09
C ARG A 428 2.00 19.32 1.20
N TYR A 429 2.94 20.12 0.72
CA TYR A 429 4.35 19.90 0.96
C TYR A 429 4.79 20.70 2.17
N GLN A 430 6.03 20.41 2.50
CA GLN A 430 6.94 21.20 3.27
C GLN A 430 6.80 22.73 3.28
N ASP A 431 6.80 23.35 2.11
CA ASP A 431 7.09 24.78 1.90
C ASP A 431 6.11 25.41 0.90
N LYS A 432 5.28 24.56 0.28
CA LYS A 432 4.32 24.94 -0.75
C LYS A 432 3.09 24.05 -0.69
N VAL A 433 2.06 24.50 -1.39
CA VAL A 433 0.88 23.70 -1.72
C VAL A 433 0.70 23.65 -3.23
N GLU A 434 0.17 22.55 -3.71
CA GLU A 434 -0.33 22.43 -5.09
C GLU A 434 -1.81 22.10 -5.04
N LEU A 435 -2.62 22.81 -5.83
CA LEU A 435 -4.06 22.58 -5.90
C LEU A 435 -4.46 22.34 -7.35
N TYR A 436 -5.13 21.22 -7.61
CA TYR A 436 -5.60 20.86 -8.94
C TYR A 436 -7.13 20.73 -8.96
N ASN A 437 -7.75 21.24 -10.02
CA ASN A 437 -9.18 21.07 -10.29
C ASN A 437 -9.38 19.84 -11.18
N MET A 438 -9.72 18.72 -10.56
CA MET A 438 -9.73 17.42 -11.20
C MET A 438 -10.94 17.19 -12.11
N VAL A 439 -11.94 18.08 -12.10
CA VAL A 439 -13.02 18.06 -13.10
C VAL A 439 -12.50 18.51 -14.47
N ASN A 440 -11.56 19.46 -14.48
CA ASN A 440 -11.07 20.10 -15.70
C ASN A 440 -9.62 19.71 -16.04
N ASP A 441 -8.88 19.12 -15.11
CA ASP A 441 -7.45 18.83 -15.22
C ASP A 441 -7.11 17.50 -14.53
N ILE A 442 -7.58 16.39 -15.11
CA ILE A 442 -7.29 15.03 -14.61
C ILE A 442 -5.79 14.67 -14.71
N GLY A 443 -5.03 15.39 -15.55
CA GLY A 443 -3.59 15.19 -15.72
C GLY A 443 -2.74 15.98 -14.72
N GLU A 444 -3.36 16.74 -13.80
CA GLU A 444 -2.66 17.54 -12.78
C GLU A 444 -1.56 18.43 -13.39
N THR A 445 -1.92 19.09 -14.50
CA THR A 445 -1.00 19.88 -15.34
C THR A 445 -0.94 21.35 -14.92
N LYS A 446 -1.99 21.87 -14.27
CA LYS A 446 -2.11 23.28 -13.90
C LYS A 446 -2.40 23.43 -12.41
N ASN A 447 -1.36 23.78 -11.65
CA ASN A 447 -1.50 24.19 -10.26
C ASN A 447 -2.25 25.54 -10.18
N VAL A 448 -3.46 25.54 -9.59
CA VAL A 448 -4.32 26.72 -9.43
C VAL A 448 -4.34 27.27 -8.00
N ALA A 449 -3.39 26.87 -7.16
CA ALA A 449 -3.32 27.25 -5.75
C ALA A 449 -3.35 28.77 -5.52
N ALA A 450 -2.51 29.53 -6.25
CA ALA A 450 -2.39 30.98 -6.09
C ALA A 450 -3.73 31.73 -6.31
N SER A 451 -4.58 31.22 -7.19
CA SER A 451 -5.89 31.80 -7.49
C SER A 451 -7.04 31.31 -6.60
N ASN A 452 -6.81 30.34 -5.69
CA ASN A 452 -7.86 29.72 -4.87
C ASN A 452 -7.51 29.62 -3.37
N PRO A 453 -7.08 30.73 -2.71
CA PRO A 453 -6.63 30.69 -1.32
C PRO A 453 -7.70 30.23 -0.31
N LEU A 454 -8.99 30.53 -0.56
CA LEU A 454 -10.08 30.10 0.31
C LEU A 454 -10.32 28.58 0.24
N VAL A 455 -10.18 27.98 -0.94
CA VAL A 455 -10.29 26.53 -1.12
C VAL A 455 -9.15 25.82 -0.39
N ILE A 456 -7.92 26.32 -0.54
CA ILE A 456 -6.75 25.80 0.18
C ILE A 456 -7.00 25.83 1.69
N LYS A 457 -7.42 26.98 2.23
CA LYS A 457 -7.68 27.14 3.66
C LYS A 457 -8.68 26.09 4.18
N GLU A 458 -9.71 25.78 3.41
CA GLU A 458 -10.71 24.79 3.83
C GLU A 458 -10.17 23.34 3.75
N LEU A 459 -9.50 23.00 2.64
CA LEU A 459 -8.92 21.67 2.48
C LEU A 459 -7.79 21.40 3.47
N LEU A 460 -7.02 22.42 3.88
CA LEU A 460 -6.00 22.30 4.92
C LEU A 460 -6.61 21.94 6.28
N LYS A 461 -7.74 22.55 6.67
CA LYS A 461 -8.46 22.15 7.90
C LYS A 461 -8.94 20.70 7.82
N GLN A 462 -9.40 20.27 6.64
CA GLN A 462 -9.83 18.89 6.44
C GLN A 462 -8.65 17.92 6.52
N ILE A 463 -7.48 18.28 5.99
CA ILE A 463 -6.24 17.52 6.21
C ILE A 463 -5.93 17.41 7.71
N GLU A 464 -5.98 18.50 8.47
CA GLU A 464 -5.74 18.48 9.91
C GLU A 464 -6.70 17.52 10.65
N LYS A 465 -7.96 17.48 10.21
CA LYS A 465 -8.97 16.54 10.74
C LYS A 465 -8.63 15.09 10.43
N GLU A 466 -8.26 14.77 9.19
CA GLU A 466 -7.88 13.40 8.80
C GLU A 466 -6.59 12.95 9.49
N ALA A 467 -5.58 13.81 9.55
CA ALA A 467 -4.34 13.53 10.28
C ALA A 467 -4.60 13.23 11.77
N LYS A 468 -5.40 14.07 12.44
CA LYS A 468 -5.80 13.85 13.84
C LYS A 468 -6.55 12.53 14.02
N LYS A 469 -7.46 12.19 13.10
CA LYS A 469 -8.21 10.93 13.13
C LYS A 469 -7.30 9.72 12.94
N SER A 470 -6.33 9.81 12.04
CA SER A 470 -5.39 8.73 11.77
C SER A 470 -4.32 8.57 12.85
N GLY A 471 -4.20 9.50 13.80
CA GLY A 471 -3.10 9.53 14.77
C GLY A 471 -1.74 9.74 14.11
N VAL A 472 -1.73 10.06 12.81
CA VAL A 472 -0.51 10.36 12.07
C VAL A 472 -0.31 11.84 12.18
N ALA A 473 0.82 12.21 12.74
CA ALA A 473 1.06 13.63 12.88
C ALA A 473 1.48 14.23 11.53
N ASN A 474 1.03 15.46 11.33
CA ASN A 474 1.19 16.19 10.09
C ASN A 474 2.68 16.28 9.74
N VAL A 475 3.03 15.81 8.55
CA VAL A 475 4.43 15.55 8.21
C VAL A 475 5.26 16.84 8.11
N HIS A 476 4.63 18.03 8.04
CA HIS A 476 5.35 19.29 7.83
C HIS A 476 4.69 20.51 8.52
N LEU A 477 5.52 21.28 9.25
CA LEU A 477 5.42 22.72 9.65
C LEU A 477 4.80 23.15 11.00
N PRO A 478 5.40 24.19 11.67
CA PRO A 478 5.36 25.58 11.20
C PRO A 478 6.64 26.16 10.60
N LEU A 479 6.39 27.00 9.60
CA LEU A 479 7.24 27.96 8.88
C LEU A 479 7.77 29.13 9.76
N ASP A 480 7.85 28.99 11.09
CA ASP A 480 8.13 30.16 11.93
C ASP A 480 8.74 29.85 13.32
N ILE A 481 9.60 28.82 13.41
CA ILE A 481 10.47 28.68 14.59
C ILE A 481 11.52 29.79 14.51
N LYS A 482 11.21 30.95 15.09
CA LYS A 482 12.17 32.05 15.23
C LYS A 482 13.43 31.50 15.90
N ASN A 483 14.61 31.82 15.34
CA ASN A 483 15.91 31.56 15.97
C ASN A 483 15.93 32.14 17.39
N ALA A 484 15.52 31.35 18.37
CA ALA A 484 15.57 31.74 19.75
C ALA A 484 17.05 31.90 20.12
N LYS A 485 17.38 32.98 20.83
CA LYS A 485 18.74 33.11 21.37
C LYS A 485 18.93 32.00 22.41
N PRO A 486 20.08 31.30 22.41
CA PRO A 486 20.41 30.34 23.45
C PRO A 486 20.23 31.01 24.81
N LYS A 487 19.52 30.35 25.71
CA LYS A 487 19.32 30.84 27.08
C LYS A 487 19.69 29.70 28.01
N ALA A 488 20.98 29.57 28.32
CA ALA A 488 21.45 28.60 29.30
C ALA A 488 20.61 28.73 30.58
N LYS A 489 19.87 27.68 30.91
CA LYS A 489 18.91 27.67 32.01
C LYS A 489 18.94 26.28 32.64
N GLY A 490 20.01 25.97 33.36
CA GLY A 490 20.02 24.81 34.24
C GLY A 490 21.36 24.10 34.31
N LYS A 491 21.27 22.77 34.44
CA LYS A 491 22.42 21.86 34.50
C LYS A 491 22.81 21.49 33.06
N ILE A 492 24.09 21.61 32.75
CA ILE A 492 24.65 21.29 31.43
C ILE A 492 24.99 19.80 31.39
N LEU A 493 24.59 19.11 30.33
CA LEU A 493 25.04 17.75 30.02
C LEU A 493 26.32 17.84 29.20
N ALA A 494 27.45 17.38 29.76
CA ALA A 494 28.70 17.21 29.02
C ALA A 494 28.80 15.76 28.54
N ILE A 495 29.19 15.56 27.28
CA ILE A 495 29.35 14.25 26.69
C ILE A 495 30.69 14.23 25.99
N ASP A 496 31.66 13.50 26.54
CA ASP A 496 32.90 13.25 25.83
C ASP A 496 32.65 12.17 24.79
N VAL A 497 32.86 12.51 23.51
CA VAL A 497 32.71 11.59 22.38
C VAL A 497 34.07 11.37 21.71
N SER A 498 34.32 10.13 21.31
CA SER A 498 35.45 9.79 20.44
C SER A 498 35.02 9.05 19.19
N SER A 499 35.83 9.19 18.14
CA SER A 499 35.71 8.33 16.96
C SER A 499 37.08 7.92 16.44
N ASP A 500 37.20 6.63 16.10
CA ASP A 500 38.40 6.04 15.50
C ASP A 500 38.33 6.03 13.95
N ASP A 501 37.25 6.55 13.35
CA ASP A 501 37.01 6.58 11.89
C ASP A 501 36.80 8.03 11.48
N ASP A 502 37.57 8.50 10.49
CA ASP A 502 37.33 9.79 9.88
C ASP A 502 36.25 9.69 8.80
N LEU A 503 35.54 10.79 8.58
CA LEU A 503 34.62 10.94 7.46
C LEU A 503 33.33 10.10 7.50
N LYS A 504 33.12 9.21 8.48
CA LYS A 504 31.86 8.46 8.67
C LYS A 504 30.97 9.03 9.78
N LYS A 505 29.65 8.95 9.55
CA LYS A 505 28.61 9.28 10.53
C LYS A 505 28.64 8.29 11.70
N GLN A 506 28.56 8.80 12.90
CA GLN A 506 28.43 8.03 14.14
C GLN A 506 27.19 8.53 14.89
N THR A 507 26.44 7.63 15.51
CA THR A 507 25.27 8.00 16.31
C THR A 507 25.33 7.31 17.66
N ILE A 508 25.13 8.05 18.75
CA ILE A 508 25.09 7.52 20.11
C ILE A 508 23.67 7.67 20.66
N LYS A 509 23.11 6.57 21.18
CA LYS A 509 21.83 6.60 21.91
C LYS A 509 22.07 7.25 23.27
N ILE A 510 21.35 8.33 23.56
CA ILE A 510 21.49 9.06 24.83
C ILE A 510 20.14 9.27 25.54
N LEU A 511 19.05 8.72 25.01
CA LEU A 511 17.70 8.92 25.53
C LEU A 511 17.20 7.61 26.15
N LYS A 512 16.75 7.67 27.43
CA LYS A 512 16.29 6.51 28.21
C LYS A 512 14.79 6.28 28.14
N ASN A 513 14.03 7.37 28.14
CA ASN A 513 12.57 7.29 28.22
C ASN A 513 11.98 7.05 26.85
N ASP A 514 10.96 6.20 26.83
CA ASP A 514 10.27 5.82 25.61
C ASP A 514 8.85 6.35 25.66
N PHE A 515 8.56 7.29 24.79
CA PHE A 515 7.21 7.71 24.48
C PHE A 515 7.09 7.95 22.98
N THR A 516 5.88 7.82 22.49
CA THR A 516 5.61 8.02 21.08
C THR A 516 5.77 9.50 20.72
N VAL A 517 6.76 9.80 19.89
CA VAL A 517 6.95 11.11 19.28
C VAL A 517 5.99 11.20 18.12
N LEU A 518 5.06 12.15 18.22
CA LEU A 518 4.18 12.50 17.11
C LEU A 518 4.97 13.35 16.12
N ALA A 519 4.73 13.21 14.83
CA ALA A 519 5.34 14.02 13.77
C ALA A 519 5.06 15.55 13.85
N ASP A 520 4.18 16.02 14.76
CA ASP A 520 3.95 17.45 15.05
C ASP A 520 4.77 17.90 16.27
N TYR A 521 5.70 17.05 16.71
CA TYR A 521 6.69 17.35 17.73
C TYR A 521 8.02 17.71 17.09
N TYR A 522 8.75 18.60 17.75
CA TYR A 522 10.11 18.96 17.39
C TYR A 522 10.99 19.00 18.64
N LEU A 523 12.27 18.69 18.45
CA LEU A 523 13.28 18.72 19.50
C LEU A 523 14.00 20.06 19.47
N GLU A 524 13.90 20.82 20.55
CA GLU A 524 14.71 22.01 20.83
C GLU A 524 15.85 21.63 21.77
N TYR A 525 17.04 22.14 21.51
CA TYR A 525 18.17 22.02 22.43
C TYR A 525 19.20 23.13 22.15
N ASP A 526 19.96 23.48 23.18
CA ASP A 526 21.15 24.31 23.04
C ASP A 526 22.38 23.40 22.99
N ILE A 527 23.31 23.68 22.08
CA ILE A 527 24.55 22.91 21.90
C ILE A 527 25.77 23.82 21.92
N LYS A 528 26.84 23.35 22.55
CA LYS A 528 28.20 23.91 22.46
C LYS A 528 29.18 22.75 22.28
N VAL A 529 30.25 22.97 21.54
CA VAL A 529 31.29 21.96 21.28
C VAL A 529 32.64 22.59 21.61
N ASP A 530 33.57 21.79 22.13
CA ASP A 530 34.93 22.24 22.39
C ASP A 530 35.53 22.95 21.15
N PRO A 531 36.00 24.21 21.27
CA PRO A 531 36.61 24.95 20.16
C PRO A 531 37.81 24.26 19.49
N LYS A 532 38.48 23.34 20.19
CA LYS A 532 39.62 22.56 19.67
C LYS A 532 39.18 21.29 18.92
N SER A 533 37.88 21.10 18.73
CA SER A 533 37.31 19.92 18.09
C SER A 533 37.59 19.85 16.59
N GLU A 534 37.97 18.66 16.12
CA GLU A 534 37.99 18.31 14.70
C GLU A 534 36.61 17.83 14.20
N MET A 535 35.54 18.06 14.96
CA MET A 535 34.19 17.68 14.55
C MET A 535 33.74 18.51 13.33
N SER A 536 32.97 17.88 12.45
CA SER A 536 32.40 18.49 11.24
C SER A 536 30.91 18.80 11.38
N PHE A 537 30.18 17.99 12.15
CA PHE A 537 28.80 18.25 12.57
C PHE A 537 28.44 17.42 13.81
N CYS A 538 27.42 17.89 14.54
CA CYS A 538 26.71 17.27 15.64
C CYS A 538 25.23 17.72 15.65
N TYR A 539 24.28 16.78 15.65
CA TYR A 539 22.82 17.01 15.75
C TYR A 539 22.07 15.74 16.18
N PHE A 540 20.82 15.83 16.62
CA PHE A 540 19.99 14.64 16.90
C PHE A 540 19.38 14.03 15.63
N SER A 541 19.40 12.69 15.49
CA SER A 541 18.68 11.97 14.43
C SER A 541 18.29 10.54 14.83
N PRO A 542 17.37 9.88 14.10
CA PRO A 542 17.02 8.47 14.33
C PRO A 542 18.21 7.50 14.25
N ILE A 543 18.18 6.43 15.05
CA ILE A 543 19.24 5.41 15.19
C ILE A 543 18.95 4.15 14.35
N LYS A 544 17.67 3.78 14.16
CA LYS A 544 17.20 2.66 13.32
C LYS A 544 16.15 3.14 12.32
N GLY A 545 16.08 2.52 11.13
CA GLY A 545 14.92 2.61 10.24
C GLY A 545 15.02 3.53 9.02
N ALA A 546 16.14 4.22 8.77
CA ALA A 546 16.31 4.92 7.50
C ALA A 546 16.78 3.93 6.41
N ASN A 547 15.84 3.28 5.70
CA ASN A 547 16.15 2.83 4.35
C ASN A 547 16.56 4.07 3.56
N SER A 548 17.84 4.11 3.19
CA SER A 548 18.56 5.27 2.69
C SER A 548 18.01 5.72 1.34
N ILE A 549 17.21 6.79 1.33
CA ILE A 549 16.93 7.59 0.13
C ILE A 549 17.51 9.02 0.26
N TYR A 550 18.13 9.37 1.39
CA TYR A 550 18.88 10.61 1.58
C TYR A 550 20.36 10.36 1.86
N ASN A 551 21.17 11.17 1.19
CA ASN A 551 22.63 11.14 1.07
C ASN A 551 23.35 11.21 2.44
N ASP A 552 24.49 10.53 2.54
CA ASP A 552 25.35 10.33 3.72
C ASP A 552 25.94 11.64 4.31
N LYS A 553 25.50 12.80 3.84
CA LYS A 553 26.03 14.14 4.17
C LYS A 553 25.05 15.09 4.86
N MET A 554 23.78 14.73 5.04
CA MET A 554 22.78 15.68 5.54
C MET A 554 22.04 15.10 6.76
N GLY A 555 21.90 15.89 7.81
CA GLY A 555 20.67 15.90 8.59
C GLY A 555 19.79 16.94 7.91
N VAL A 556 18.50 16.67 7.75
CA VAL A 556 17.56 17.66 7.23
C VAL A 556 16.46 17.85 8.27
N ASP A 557 16.05 19.10 8.47
CA ASP A 557 14.88 19.36 9.31
C ASP A 557 13.64 18.81 8.62
N GLN A 558 12.51 18.89 9.31
CA GLN A 558 11.19 18.59 8.77
C GLN A 558 10.81 19.48 7.57
N THR A 559 11.70 20.42 7.20
CA THR A 559 11.96 21.39 6.09
C THR A 559 12.57 20.92 4.76
N ASN A 560 13.20 19.74 4.76
CA ASN A 560 14.20 19.32 3.78
C ASN A 560 15.36 20.34 3.60
N ASN A 561 15.50 21.30 4.51
CA ASN A 561 16.68 22.14 4.59
C ASN A 561 17.77 21.31 5.25
N LEU A 562 19.03 21.53 4.87
CA LEU A 562 20.13 21.05 5.70
C LEU A 562 19.91 21.54 7.14
N LEU A 563 19.84 20.60 8.09
CA LEU A 563 20.19 20.86 9.47
C LEU A 563 21.62 21.41 9.40
N GLN A 564 21.74 22.72 9.50
CA GLN A 564 23.01 23.34 9.77
C GLN A 564 23.33 23.00 11.21
N SER A 565 23.91 21.80 11.39
CA SER A 565 24.83 21.62 12.48
C SER A 565 25.78 22.81 12.50
N PRO A 566 26.22 23.28 13.68
CA PRO A 566 27.28 24.27 13.74
C PRO A 566 28.45 23.83 12.82
N THR A 567 28.60 24.51 11.67
CA THR A 567 29.72 24.25 10.74
C THR A 567 31.03 24.82 11.28
N GLU A 568 30.88 25.79 12.18
CA GLU A 568 31.91 26.34 13.04
C GLU A 568 31.58 26.02 14.49
N PHE A 569 32.44 25.22 15.12
CA PHE A 569 32.43 24.97 16.55
C PHE A 569 33.35 26.00 17.21
N ASN A 570 32.75 26.94 17.93
CA ASN A 570 33.44 27.94 18.74
C ASN A 570 32.87 27.86 20.17
N ASP A 571 33.42 28.63 21.11
CA ASP A 571 32.98 28.59 22.52
C ASP A 571 31.61 29.26 22.76
N LYS A 572 30.75 29.34 21.74
CA LYS A 572 29.43 29.94 21.83
C LYS A 572 28.36 28.87 21.74
N TRP A 573 27.36 29.02 22.61
CA TRP A 573 26.13 28.24 22.55
C TRP A 573 25.36 28.54 21.26
N LYS A 574 24.78 27.50 20.69
CA LYS A 574 23.89 27.58 19.53
C LYS A 574 22.57 26.90 19.87
N HIS A 575 21.48 27.58 19.57
CA HIS A 575 20.15 27.04 19.72
C HIS A 575 19.81 26.26 18.45
N ILE A 576 19.36 25.03 18.60
CA ILE A 576 18.98 24.15 17.50
C ILE A 576 17.56 23.68 17.76
N ALA A 577 16.72 23.81 16.73
CA ALA A 577 15.44 23.12 16.65
C ALA A 577 15.51 22.13 15.49
N VAL A 578 15.33 20.85 15.80
CA VAL A 578 15.25 19.77 14.82
C VAL A 578 13.83 19.25 14.86
N GLY A 579 13.07 19.41 13.79
CA GLY A 579 11.87 18.60 13.65
C GLY A 579 12.29 17.15 13.57
N LEU A 580 11.65 16.32 14.38
CA LEU A 580 11.97 14.89 14.49
C LEU A 580 11.40 14.08 13.30
N GLY A 581 11.11 14.77 12.19
CA GLY A 581 10.15 14.36 11.17
C GLY A 581 10.61 13.26 10.20
N SER A 582 9.64 12.89 9.35
CA SER A 582 9.60 11.96 8.18
C SER A 582 9.01 10.55 8.38
N PHE A 583 8.72 10.11 9.61
CA PHE A 583 8.09 8.80 9.84
C PHE A 583 6.90 8.88 10.82
N SER A 584 5.84 8.14 10.48
CA SER A 584 4.68 7.85 11.36
C SER A 584 5.16 7.04 12.57
N PRO A 585 4.49 7.16 13.73
CA PRO A 585 5.09 7.39 15.05
C PRO A 585 6.42 6.67 15.30
N LEU A 586 7.43 7.46 15.69
CA LEU A 586 8.70 6.95 16.20
C LEU A 586 8.71 6.98 17.73
N ASN A 587 9.44 6.05 18.32
CA ASN A 587 9.70 6.04 19.75
C ASN A 587 10.83 7.03 20.07
N PHE A 588 10.68 7.86 21.12
CA PHE A 588 11.68 8.87 21.48
C PHE A 588 13.06 8.25 21.72
N SER A 589 13.11 7.03 22.27
CA SER A 589 14.37 6.34 22.50
C SER A 589 15.06 5.85 21.21
N ASP A 590 14.41 5.94 20.05
CA ASP A 590 15.01 5.67 18.74
C ASP A 590 15.77 6.87 18.17
N LEU A 591 15.84 8.00 18.87
CA LEU A 591 16.68 9.14 18.52
C LEU A 591 18.04 9.09 19.25
N GLY A 592 19.07 9.60 18.60
CA GLY A 592 20.43 9.67 19.14
C GLY A 592 21.18 10.90 18.68
N LEU A 593 22.29 11.18 19.37
CA LEU A 593 23.20 12.26 18.99
C LEU A 593 24.12 11.76 17.88
N THR A 594 23.96 12.32 16.69
CA THR A 594 24.74 12.02 15.49
C THR A 594 25.83 13.05 15.29
N PHE A 595 27.03 12.57 15.01
CA PHE A 595 28.18 13.42 14.76
C PHE A 595 29.15 12.79 13.75
N LYS A 596 30.10 13.59 13.29
CA LYS A 596 31.15 13.17 12.37
C LYS A 596 32.41 13.96 12.61
N PHE A 597 33.54 13.27 12.68
CA PHE A 597 34.86 13.88 12.79
C PHE A 597 35.51 14.08 11.41
N LYS A 598 36.28 15.16 11.26
CA LYS A 598 37.16 15.39 10.11
C LYS A 598 38.35 14.43 10.12
N LYS A 599 38.84 14.07 11.31
CA LYS A 599 39.94 13.12 11.57
C LYS A 599 39.69 12.38 12.89
N PRO A 600 40.24 11.17 13.12
CA PRO A 600 40.01 10.45 14.38
C PRO A 600 40.44 11.30 15.58
N GLY A 601 39.65 11.27 16.66
CA GLY A 601 39.87 12.20 17.77
C GLY A 601 38.82 12.11 18.87
N LYS A 602 38.95 13.02 19.83
CA LYS A 602 38.09 13.15 21.01
C LYS A 602 37.62 14.59 21.17
N THR A 603 36.40 14.80 21.62
CA THR A 603 35.88 16.14 21.92
C THR A 603 34.75 16.06 22.95
N THR A 604 34.45 17.17 23.60
CA THR A 604 33.29 17.29 24.49
C THR A 604 32.18 18.05 23.79
N VAL A 605 30.98 17.46 23.79
CA VAL A 605 29.74 18.10 23.37
C VAL A 605 28.95 18.47 24.62
N TYR A 606 28.56 19.73 24.72
CA TYR A 606 27.73 20.26 25.80
C TYR A 606 26.32 20.48 25.28
N LEU A 607 25.33 19.97 25.99
CA LEU A 607 23.92 20.12 25.69
C LEU A 607 23.18 20.76 26.87
N ASP A 608 22.21 21.62 26.57
CA ASP A 608 21.30 22.22 27.54
C ASP A 608 19.90 22.38 26.91
N ASN A 609 18.87 22.66 27.72
CA ASN A 609 17.50 22.94 27.26
C ASN A 609 16.90 21.90 26.30
N ILE A 610 17.21 20.62 26.47
CA ILE A 610 16.68 19.55 25.60
C ILE A 610 15.18 19.36 25.89
N ARG A 611 14.34 19.79 24.95
CA ARG A 611 12.88 19.79 25.07
C ARG A 611 12.23 19.24 23.82
N ILE A 612 11.16 18.49 24.02
CA ILE A 612 10.19 18.24 22.96
C ILE A 612 9.04 19.21 23.12
N LYS A 613 8.75 19.92 22.04
CA LYS A 613 7.60 20.78 21.93
C LYS A 613 6.68 20.31 20.82
N ASN A 614 5.38 20.55 20.98
CA ASN A 614 4.46 20.44 19.86
C ASN A 614 4.51 21.71 19.00
N MET A 615 3.88 21.69 17.82
CA MET A 615 3.87 22.84 16.91
C MET A 615 3.25 24.14 17.46
N LYS A 616 2.56 24.10 18.60
CA LYS A 616 2.08 25.30 19.30
C LYS A 616 3.14 25.93 20.21
N GLY A 617 4.33 25.32 20.29
CA GLY A 617 5.42 25.71 21.18
C GLY A 617 5.23 25.25 22.62
N GLU A 618 4.22 24.43 22.90
CA GLU A 618 3.96 23.87 24.23
C GLU A 618 4.98 22.76 24.51
N VAL A 619 5.60 22.79 25.70
CA VAL A 619 6.53 21.75 26.12
C VAL A 619 5.75 20.48 26.43
N VAL A 620 5.96 19.45 25.61
CA VAL A 620 5.39 18.12 25.77
C VAL A 620 6.26 17.28 26.70
N TYR A 621 7.58 17.48 26.58
CA TYR A 621 8.56 16.76 27.38
C TYR A 621 9.82 17.62 27.56
N GLU A 622 10.40 17.56 28.75
CA GLU A 622 11.69 18.20 29.06
C GLU A 622 12.60 17.13 29.63
N LEU A 623 13.77 16.96 29.03
CA LEU A 623 14.71 15.91 29.42
C LEU A 623 15.58 16.41 30.58
N PHE A 624 15.59 15.66 31.69
CA PHE A 624 16.52 15.91 32.79
C PHE A 624 17.77 15.01 32.67
N ILE A 625 18.90 15.47 33.22
CA ILE A 625 20.22 14.81 33.08
C ILE A 625 20.24 13.36 33.60
N ASP A 626 19.40 13.05 34.58
CA ASP A 626 19.22 11.72 35.17
C ASP A 626 18.46 10.73 34.28
N GLU A 627 17.86 11.21 33.19
CA GLU A 627 17.09 10.43 32.20
C GLU A 627 17.90 10.08 30.94
N VAL A 628 19.22 10.30 30.95
CA VAL A 628 20.14 9.88 29.89
C VAL A 628 20.54 8.42 30.09
N ASP A 629 20.36 7.56 29.08
CA ASP A 629 20.79 6.15 29.13
C ASP A 629 22.31 6.08 28.96
N LYS A 630 22.96 5.54 29.99
CA LYS A 630 24.39 5.68 30.25
C LYS A 630 25.25 4.55 29.65
N ASP A 631 24.62 3.48 29.16
CA ASP A 631 25.28 2.21 28.86
C ASP A 631 25.01 1.68 27.43
N LYS A 632 24.40 2.47 26.53
CA LYS A 632 24.03 2.00 25.18
C LYS A 632 24.74 2.75 24.05
N ILE A 633 25.76 2.09 23.51
CA ILE A 633 26.44 2.47 22.27
C ILE A 633 25.70 1.83 21.08
N VAL A 634 25.40 2.61 20.03
CA VAL A 634 25.00 2.06 18.72
C VAL A 634 25.99 2.51 17.64
N SER A 635 27.27 2.22 17.87
CA SER A 635 28.32 2.10 16.86
C SER A 635 29.57 1.46 17.47
N ARG A 636 30.15 0.43 16.83
CA ARG A 636 31.39 -0.23 17.32
C ARG A 636 32.62 0.69 17.36
N LYS A 637 32.55 1.92 16.83
CA LYS A 637 33.69 2.84 16.64
C LYS A 637 33.49 4.23 17.26
N ALA A 638 32.49 4.37 18.14
CA ALA A 638 32.24 5.59 18.89
C ALA A 638 31.92 5.27 20.34
N THR A 639 32.50 6.03 21.27
CA THR A 639 32.41 5.76 22.71
C THR A 639 32.12 7.04 23.46
N VAL A 640 31.27 6.96 24.48
CA VAL A 640 31.14 8.00 25.50
C VAL A 640 32.24 7.79 26.53
N ILE A 641 33.17 8.74 26.64
CA ILE A 641 34.37 8.59 27.48
C ILE A 641 34.13 9.05 28.92
N ASN A 642 33.36 10.13 29.12
CA ASN A 642 33.03 10.69 30.43
C ASN A 642 31.72 11.51 30.38
N LYS A 643 31.14 11.78 31.55
CA LYS A 643 29.82 12.42 31.77
C LYS A 643 29.95 13.74 32.54
#